data_AF-A0A8G0LC43-F1
#
_entry.id   AF-A0A8G0LC43-F1
#
_cell.length_a   1.000
_cell.length_b   1.000
_cell.length_c   1.000
_cell.angle_alpha   90.00
_cell.angle_beta   90.00
_cell.angle_gamma   90.00
#
_symmetry.space_group_name_H-M   'P 1'
#
loop_
_entity.id
_entity.type
_entity.pdbx_description
1 polymer ?
#
loop_
_entity_poly.entity_id
_entity_poly.type
_entity_poly.pdbx_seq_one_letter_code
_entity_poly.pdbx_strand_id
1 'polypeptide(L)'
;MSEIQANGRKIFLTGATGFLGKVVLEELIRRRYELKIEKVTVLIRPSKPSPHEATTKESHFSSRFHDEVVTSKCFTQLTLGWTRYVEPVYGDLGQAQCGLDTATYEKISRETTHIIHCAACVQFDLSLSSSLDINLKGTLNILQLAQTCSRLERFVYTSTAYVTPHGKHEQIREELAPLGPWQDAQELLDALHSGSVTERQLLQQTGHPNTYTLSKCITEYFVLHNRGKIPITIVRPSIITAALERPSPGWSDSASAVVGVVLGVQDGGVSALGGNPTAFIDLVPVDFVADFIIDEVFAMHAPSATVPIVHCVSGLRTITPKIFSSVGAVYFQQSEIQWLNYRSSPTTHLYRYVWQTMPLKLARTFCWAGGDHRAVRQLTRATQNIDKLDITFGYFLTNSFNFAASRPTLAQRAPYFKPAAYMQMMFRGAQQFMMRRTRERNMVSSERLIAGEDVNNAGENALKLFLTSRASVIFRATAIVVGAALNRMFQRVTFDQQSFFDALEGYNSGLSDEKIIIMPTHRSYMDFVICPYLFYQFPVLGVKIPRIAAQDQFSRIPIIGWLLRRLGAFYVRRGIGRADPELNEQIRQLVEQDEHILFFPEGQRSRSREFLSPRRGLLRSLQSTGKSFKILPVSISYERVPEEGAFIRETQEQERPRMSLFALIRWTYSMILGRVRLGRVHVKCGKMLELNPETDVHAVSHQVLNELQENTVLTTYHLESFVNHHRRDCRCSSPCAISGAKRRSDAVNWLRKQLEERGATVLDGALSVDENHPVSPALETSLMNQWIHFFDRDTVAMPQSSAFAAVDYKVFEVPKCQSVIA
;
A
#
# COMPACT_ATOMS: atom_id res chain seq x y z
N MET A 1 22.64 19.76 41.59
CA MET A 1 21.99 18.65 40.86
C MET A 1 20.52 18.68 41.25
N SER A 2 19.61 19.02 40.35
CA SER A 2 18.17 19.15 40.69
C SER A 2 17.58 17.79 41.07
N GLU A 3 16.55 17.75 41.92
CA GLU A 3 15.82 16.52 42.33
C GLU A 3 15.33 15.65 41.15
N ILE A 4 15.29 16.20 39.94
CA ILE A 4 14.88 15.53 38.69
C ILE A 4 16.00 14.65 38.13
N GLN A 5 17.27 14.88 38.49
CA GLN A 5 18.34 13.92 38.19
C GLN A 5 18.19 12.62 38.98
N ALA A 6 17.42 12.60 40.08
CA ALA A 6 17.15 11.40 40.88
C ALA A 6 15.87 10.64 40.44
N ASN A 7 14.87 11.33 39.90
CA ASN A 7 13.59 10.76 39.45
C ASN A 7 13.34 11.15 37.98
N GLY A 8 13.47 10.20 37.05
CA GLY A 8 13.50 10.43 35.60
C GLY A 8 12.31 11.21 35.02
N ARG A 9 12.41 11.61 33.75
CA ARG A 9 11.44 12.53 33.12
C ARG A 9 10.11 11.82 32.84
N LYS A 10 9.01 12.45 33.22
CA LYS A 10 7.64 11.96 32.96
C LYS A 10 6.93 12.88 31.99
N ILE A 11 6.50 12.32 30.86
CA ILE A 11 5.91 13.06 29.74
C ILE A 11 4.41 12.81 29.71
N PHE A 12 3.62 13.88 29.58
CA PHE A 12 2.20 13.79 29.26
C PHE A 12 1.95 14.14 27.79
N LEU A 13 1.50 13.17 27.01
CA LEU A 13 1.26 13.30 25.57
C LEU A 13 -0.24 13.22 25.27
N THR A 14 -0.75 14.21 24.55
CA THR A 14 -2.10 14.18 24.00
C THR A 14 -2.08 13.86 22.50
N GLY A 15 -3.14 13.23 21.98
CA GLY A 15 -3.26 12.96 20.54
C GLY A 15 -2.47 11.75 20.06
N ALA A 16 -2.10 10.84 20.97
CA ALA A 16 -1.31 9.63 20.67
C ALA A 16 -1.97 8.64 19.69
N THR A 17 -3.27 8.78 19.42
CA THR A 17 -3.97 7.99 18.39
C THR A 17 -3.89 8.60 17.00
N GLY A 18 -3.54 9.89 16.89
CA GLY A 18 -3.40 10.61 15.62
C GLY A 18 -2.07 10.34 14.93
N PHE A 19 -2.01 10.68 13.64
CA PHE A 19 -0.84 10.44 12.76
C PHE A 19 0.48 10.96 13.36
N LEU A 20 0.56 12.26 13.67
CA LEU A 20 1.75 12.85 14.29
C LEU A 20 2.00 12.31 15.70
N GLY A 21 0.95 12.17 16.52
CA GLY A 21 1.09 11.75 17.92
C GLY A 21 1.64 10.33 18.08
N LYS A 22 1.35 9.42 17.13
CA LYS A 22 1.95 8.08 17.08
C LYS A 22 3.44 8.14 16.87
N VAL A 23 3.91 8.92 15.90
CA VAL A 23 5.35 9.05 15.58
C VAL A 23 6.09 9.75 16.71
N VAL A 24 5.49 10.77 17.33
CA VAL A 24 6.05 11.40 18.55
C VAL A 24 6.18 10.37 19.67
N LEU A 25 5.14 9.57 19.95
CA LEU A 25 5.21 8.52 20.97
C LEU A 25 6.30 7.49 20.65
N GLU A 26 6.36 7.04 19.39
CA GLU A 26 7.32 6.05 18.92
C GLU A 26 8.77 6.54 19.10
N GLU A 27 9.05 7.78 18.72
CA GLU A 27 10.37 8.40 18.85
C GLU A 27 10.75 8.69 20.31
N LEU A 28 9.81 9.12 21.16
CA LEU A 28 10.04 9.25 22.61
C LEU A 28 10.46 7.92 23.25
N ILE A 29 9.84 6.81 22.82
CA ILE A 29 10.14 5.48 23.35
C ILE A 29 11.47 4.97 22.79
N ARG A 30 11.75 5.20 21.51
CA ARG A 30 13.05 4.89 20.88
C ARG A 30 14.19 5.60 21.60
N ARG A 31 14.05 6.90 21.87
CA ARG A 31 15.08 7.76 22.51
C ARG A 31 14.97 7.82 24.03
N ARG A 32 14.17 6.94 24.65
CA ARG A 32 13.88 6.95 26.09
C ARG A 32 15.13 7.04 26.97
N TYR A 33 16.17 6.26 26.66
CA TYR A 33 17.39 6.23 27.46
C TYR A 33 18.23 7.51 27.30
N GLU A 34 18.40 7.98 26.07
CA GLU A 34 19.08 9.25 25.74
C GLU A 34 18.41 10.43 26.46
N LEU A 35 17.08 10.48 26.38
CA LEU A 35 16.25 11.55 26.93
C LEU A 35 15.90 11.34 28.41
N LYS A 36 16.41 10.28 29.06
CA LYS A 36 16.15 9.95 30.47
C LYS A 36 14.66 9.92 30.83
N ILE A 37 13.84 9.38 29.93
CA ILE A 37 12.39 9.28 30.09
C ILE A 37 12.08 8.06 30.97
N GLU A 38 11.39 8.30 32.08
CA GLU A 38 10.90 7.25 32.96
C GLU A 38 9.62 6.63 32.39
N LYS A 39 8.65 7.48 32.07
CA LYS A 39 7.28 7.10 31.67
C LYS A 39 6.69 8.12 30.71
N VAL A 40 5.90 7.64 29.75
CA VAL A 40 5.05 8.48 28.89
C VAL A 40 3.58 8.18 29.18
N THR A 41 2.87 9.14 29.78
CA THR A 41 1.43 9.05 30.01
C THR A 41 0.70 9.59 28.78
N VAL A 42 -0.20 8.80 28.22
CA VAL A 42 -0.94 9.14 26.99
C VAL A 42 -2.43 9.29 27.27
N LEU A 43 -3.01 10.43 26.90
CA LEU A 43 -4.46 10.64 27.02
C LEU A 43 -5.20 10.00 25.85
N ILE A 44 -6.08 9.05 26.16
CA ILE A 44 -6.87 8.28 25.19
C ILE A 44 -8.35 8.60 25.38
N ARG A 45 -9.00 9.08 24.32
CA ARG A 45 -10.44 9.34 24.37
C ARG A 45 -11.24 8.01 24.34
N PRO A 46 -12.18 7.77 25.26
CA PRO A 46 -13.01 6.56 25.28
C PRO A 46 -13.74 6.31 23.95
N SER A 47 -13.92 5.02 23.60
CA SER A 47 -14.72 4.62 22.44
C SER A 47 -16.22 4.83 22.70
N LYS A 48 -17.00 5.18 21.65
CA LYS A 48 -18.47 5.16 21.74
C LYS A 48 -18.96 3.70 21.81
N PRO A 49 -19.98 3.38 22.64
CA PRO A 49 -20.55 2.04 22.69
C PRO A 49 -21.17 1.65 21.33
N SER A 50 -20.85 0.46 20.85
CA SER A 50 -21.51 -0.15 19.67
C SER A 50 -22.93 -0.59 20.04
N PRO A 51 -23.96 -0.34 19.20
CA PRO A 51 -25.32 -0.83 19.44
C PRO A 51 -25.47 -2.36 19.46
N HIS A 52 -24.44 -3.12 19.06
CA HIS A 52 -24.55 -4.56 18.76
C HIS A 52 -23.66 -5.48 19.61
N GLU A 53 -22.98 -4.98 20.63
CA GLU A 53 -22.13 -5.82 21.50
C GLU A 53 -22.61 -5.74 22.95
N ALA A 54 -23.28 -6.80 23.39
CA ALA A 54 -23.59 -7.04 24.80
C ALA A 54 -22.33 -7.60 25.48
N THR A 55 -21.42 -6.73 25.86
CA THR A 55 -20.28 -7.10 26.72
C THR A 55 -20.12 -6.05 27.82
N THR A 56 -19.56 -6.46 28.97
CA THR A 56 -19.56 -5.68 30.21
C THR A 56 -18.90 -4.31 30.05
N LYS A 57 -19.47 -3.29 30.73
CA LYS A 57 -19.09 -1.87 30.68
C LYS A 57 -17.59 -1.59 30.84
N GLU A 58 -16.82 -2.46 31.49
CA GLU A 58 -15.38 -2.27 31.72
C GLU A 58 -14.50 -2.69 30.53
N SER A 59 -14.93 -3.66 29.71
CA SER A 59 -14.14 -4.14 28.56
C SER A 59 -14.10 -3.16 27.37
N HIS A 60 -15.08 -2.24 27.31
CA HIS A 60 -15.27 -1.30 26.21
C HIS A 60 -14.46 0.01 26.35
N PHE A 61 -14.00 0.36 27.55
CA PHE A 61 -13.26 1.61 27.79
C PHE A 61 -11.77 1.50 27.44
N SER A 62 -11.16 0.32 27.53
CA SER A 62 -9.71 0.12 27.46
C SER A 62 -9.17 -0.42 26.14
N SER A 63 -10.01 -0.71 25.14
CA SER A 63 -9.54 -1.34 23.90
C SER A 63 -8.86 -0.35 22.94
N ARG A 64 -9.23 0.95 22.97
CA ARG A 64 -8.78 1.91 21.95
C ARG A 64 -7.27 2.10 21.89
N PHE A 65 -6.58 2.13 23.03
CA PHE A 65 -5.13 2.19 23.06
C PHE A 65 -4.53 0.96 22.37
N HIS A 66 -5.06 -0.22 22.65
CA HIS A 66 -4.62 -1.44 21.99
C HIS A 66 -4.92 -1.40 20.48
N ASP A 67 -6.17 -1.12 20.12
CA ASP A 67 -6.69 -1.18 18.75
C ASP A 67 -6.06 -0.12 17.84
N GLU A 68 -5.83 1.11 18.31
CA GLU A 68 -5.34 2.21 17.48
C GLU A 68 -3.84 2.48 17.64
N VAL A 69 -3.24 2.16 18.79
CA VAL A 69 -1.83 2.43 19.07
C VAL A 69 -1.02 1.14 19.02
N VAL A 70 -1.31 0.15 19.88
CA VAL A 70 -0.48 -1.08 19.99
C VAL A 70 -0.49 -1.90 18.70
N THR A 71 -1.63 -2.01 18.00
CA THR A 71 -1.71 -2.76 16.73
C THR A 71 -1.22 -1.96 15.51
N SER A 72 -0.83 -0.69 15.70
CA SER A 72 -0.35 0.16 14.61
C SER A 72 1.03 -0.30 14.14
N LYS A 73 1.20 -0.33 12.81
CA LYS A 73 2.51 -0.56 12.18
C LYS A 73 3.57 0.48 12.55
N CYS A 74 3.16 1.61 13.15
CA CYS A 74 4.09 2.61 13.66
C CYS A 74 5.08 2.01 14.67
N PHE A 75 4.62 1.11 15.53
CA PHE A 75 5.42 0.62 16.67
C PHE A 75 6.12 -0.71 16.42
N THR A 76 6.10 -1.24 15.18
CA THR A 76 6.61 -2.59 14.88
C THR A 76 8.13 -2.70 14.98
N GLN A 77 8.86 -1.59 14.86
CA GLN A 77 10.32 -1.56 15.01
C GLN A 77 10.79 -1.35 16.45
N LEU A 78 9.88 -1.10 17.41
CA LEU A 78 10.25 -0.95 18.81
C LEU A 78 10.55 -2.30 19.46
N THR A 79 11.39 -2.27 20.49
CA THR A 79 11.72 -3.46 21.28
C THR A 79 10.49 -4.09 21.93
N LEU A 80 10.47 -5.43 22.04
CA LEU A 80 9.45 -6.18 22.77
C LEU A 80 9.21 -5.59 24.18
N GLY A 81 7.93 -5.40 24.51
CA GLY A 81 7.50 -4.86 25.80
C GLY A 81 7.64 -3.35 25.95
N TRP A 82 7.77 -2.57 24.87
CA TRP A 82 7.82 -1.10 24.93
C TRP A 82 6.62 -0.47 25.65
N THR A 83 5.46 -1.12 25.61
CA THR A 83 4.22 -0.67 26.27
C THR A 83 4.36 -0.51 27.78
N ARG A 84 5.32 -1.18 28.44
CA ARG A 84 5.57 -1.00 29.88
C ARG A 84 5.98 0.43 30.25
N TYR A 85 6.52 1.17 29.30
CA TYR A 85 6.95 2.57 29.47
C TYR A 85 5.85 3.58 29.14
N VAL A 86 4.68 3.10 28.70
CA VAL A 86 3.53 3.94 28.34
C VAL A 86 2.38 3.67 29.31
N GLU A 87 1.78 4.74 29.83
CA GLU A 87 0.61 4.67 30.70
C GLU A 87 -0.60 5.30 29.99
N PRO A 88 -1.54 4.51 29.46
CA PRO A 88 -2.76 5.07 28.91
C PRO A 88 -3.69 5.53 30.03
N VAL A 89 -4.15 6.77 29.96
CA VAL A 89 -5.21 7.33 30.81
C VAL A 89 -6.40 7.71 29.94
N TYR A 90 -7.60 7.55 30.46
CA TYR A 90 -8.82 7.69 29.66
C TYR A 90 -9.59 8.95 30.04
N GLY A 91 -9.79 9.84 29.07
CA GLY A 91 -10.44 11.13 29.29
C GLY A 91 -10.77 11.84 27.98
N ASP A 92 -11.60 12.87 28.05
CA ASP A 92 -11.98 13.72 26.91
C ASP A 92 -11.53 15.16 27.16
N LEU A 93 -10.65 15.65 26.29
CA LEU A 93 -10.11 17.01 26.35
C LEU A 93 -11.22 18.08 26.38
N GLY A 94 -12.39 17.84 25.80
CA GLY A 94 -13.50 18.79 25.81
C GLY A 94 -14.21 18.93 27.16
N GLN A 95 -13.88 18.07 28.14
CA GLN A 95 -14.46 18.08 29.49
C GLN A 95 -13.52 18.74 30.49
N ALA A 96 -14.10 19.28 31.58
CA ALA A 96 -13.32 19.84 32.68
C ALA A 96 -12.30 18.81 33.19
N GLN A 97 -11.11 19.27 33.60
CA GLN A 97 -10.01 18.40 34.05
C GLN A 97 -9.65 17.31 33.02
N CYS A 98 -9.84 17.59 31.73
CA CYS A 98 -9.64 16.64 30.63
C CYS A 98 -10.49 15.36 30.73
N GLY A 99 -11.60 15.40 31.48
CA GLY A 99 -12.47 14.25 31.71
C GLY A 99 -11.81 13.12 32.50
N LEU A 100 -10.74 13.42 33.24
CA LEU A 100 -10.06 12.49 34.13
C LEU A 100 -10.75 12.47 35.50
N ASP A 101 -10.68 11.34 36.19
CA ASP A 101 -11.04 11.31 37.61
C ASP A 101 -10.03 12.09 38.45
N THR A 102 -10.46 12.55 39.62
CA THR A 102 -9.68 13.41 40.51
C THR A 102 -8.33 12.80 40.88
N ALA A 103 -8.28 11.50 41.20
CA ALA A 103 -7.04 10.83 41.60
C ALA A 103 -6.03 10.76 40.45
N THR A 104 -6.49 10.43 39.24
CA THR A 104 -5.66 10.43 38.04
C THR A 104 -5.17 11.84 37.69
N TYR A 105 -6.04 12.85 37.77
CA TYR A 105 -5.68 14.25 37.50
C TYR A 105 -4.59 14.75 38.47
N GLU A 106 -4.76 14.52 39.78
CA GLU A 106 -3.79 14.90 40.81
C GLU A 106 -2.45 14.17 40.64
N LYS A 107 -2.48 12.87 40.31
CA LYS A 107 -1.28 12.10 39.99
C LYS A 107 -0.51 12.71 38.83
N ILE A 108 -1.18 12.98 37.71
CA ILE A 108 -0.57 13.57 36.51
C ILE A 108 -0.01 14.96 36.84
N SER A 109 -0.78 15.78 37.56
CA SER A 109 -0.36 17.12 37.99
C SER A 109 0.93 17.09 38.82
N ARG A 110 1.06 16.14 39.75
CA ARG A 110 2.24 16.06 40.63
C ARG A 110 3.49 15.51 39.92
N GLU A 111 3.29 14.60 38.96
CA GLU A 111 4.38 13.81 38.37
C GLU A 111 4.89 14.35 37.04
N THR A 112 4.07 15.08 36.29
CA THR A 112 4.41 15.51 34.92
C THR A 112 5.50 16.56 34.92
N THR A 113 6.53 16.30 34.11
CA THR A 113 7.65 17.23 33.89
C THR A 113 7.59 17.89 32.53
N HIS A 114 7.04 17.22 31.52
CA HIS A 114 6.96 17.71 30.14
C HIS A 114 5.57 17.42 29.58
N ILE A 115 4.97 18.40 28.91
CA ILE A 115 3.67 18.23 28.23
C ILE A 115 3.87 18.45 26.73
N ILE A 116 3.39 17.50 25.93
CA ILE A 116 3.33 17.60 24.47
C ILE A 116 1.88 17.57 24.03
N HIS A 117 1.41 18.71 23.52
CA HIS A 117 0.04 18.87 23.05
C HIS A 117 -0.03 18.77 21.52
N CYS A 118 -0.25 17.54 21.02
CA CYS A 118 -0.48 17.24 19.60
C CYS A 118 -1.96 17.02 19.25
N ALA A 119 -2.86 16.91 20.24
CA ALA A 119 -4.27 16.69 19.98
C ALA A 119 -4.92 17.90 19.30
N ALA A 120 -5.46 17.68 18.10
CA ALA A 120 -6.29 18.63 17.39
C ALA A 120 -7.23 17.88 16.44
N CYS A 121 -8.42 18.45 16.20
CA CYS A 121 -9.25 18.08 15.07
C CYS A 121 -8.70 18.76 13.81
N VAL A 122 -8.22 17.94 12.86
CA VAL A 122 -7.66 18.40 11.57
C VAL A 122 -8.69 18.27 10.45
N GLN A 123 -9.98 18.29 10.79
CA GLN A 123 -11.06 18.27 9.80
C GLN A 123 -11.36 19.68 9.32
N PHE A 124 -11.12 19.92 8.03
CA PHE A 124 -11.28 21.24 7.40
C PHE A 124 -12.74 21.59 7.05
N ASP A 125 -13.68 20.65 7.22
CA ASP A 125 -15.11 20.78 6.89
C ASP A 125 -16.01 20.95 8.12
N LEU A 126 -15.44 21.06 9.33
CA LEU A 126 -16.19 21.40 10.53
C LEU A 126 -16.51 22.90 10.57
N SER A 127 -17.67 23.24 11.14
CA SER A 127 -17.97 24.62 11.50
C SER A 127 -16.91 25.16 12.47
N LEU A 128 -16.67 26.46 12.42
CA LEU A 128 -15.72 27.14 13.29
C LEU A 128 -16.05 26.91 14.76
N SER A 129 -17.33 27.00 15.15
CA SER A 129 -17.76 26.71 16.53
C SER A 129 -17.42 25.29 16.96
N SER A 130 -17.69 24.29 16.12
CA SER A 130 -17.34 22.89 16.44
C SER A 130 -15.82 22.68 16.51
N SER A 131 -15.07 23.34 15.62
CA SER A 131 -13.60 23.30 15.63
C SER A 131 -13.03 23.93 16.90
N LEU A 132 -13.58 25.07 17.34
CA LEU A 132 -13.18 25.75 18.57
C LEU A 132 -13.57 24.95 19.82
N ASP A 133 -14.75 24.36 19.86
CA ASP A 133 -15.18 23.49 20.97
C ASP A 133 -14.23 22.30 21.18
N ILE A 134 -13.62 21.79 20.10
CA ILE A 134 -12.67 20.69 20.18
C ILE A 134 -11.24 21.20 20.42
N ASN A 135 -10.78 22.15 19.61
CA ASN A 135 -9.38 22.58 19.57
C ASN A 135 -9.08 23.60 20.67
N LEU A 136 -9.91 24.62 20.85
CA LEU A 136 -9.69 25.67 21.83
C LEU A 136 -10.00 25.16 23.23
N LYS A 137 -11.20 24.62 23.48
CA LYS A 137 -11.59 24.14 24.82
C LYS A 137 -10.66 23.04 25.33
N GLY A 138 -10.29 22.11 24.46
CA GLY A 138 -9.32 21.07 24.76
C GLY A 138 -7.95 21.62 25.15
N THR A 139 -7.47 22.63 24.43
CA THR A 139 -6.22 23.32 24.74
C THR A 139 -6.30 24.05 26.08
N LEU A 140 -7.40 24.75 26.37
CA LEU A 140 -7.59 25.45 27.64
C LEU A 140 -7.54 24.52 28.86
N ASN A 141 -8.19 23.35 28.79
CA ASN A 141 -8.14 22.35 29.87
C ASN A 141 -6.71 21.82 30.09
N ILE A 142 -5.93 21.67 29.02
CA ILE A 142 -4.54 21.22 29.10
C ILE A 142 -3.61 22.32 29.63
N LEU A 143 -3.86 23.58 29.30
CA LEU A 143 -3.17 24.73 29.89
C LEU A 143 -3.48 24.88 31.38
N GLN A 144 -4.71 24.53 31.80
CA GLN A 144 -5.08 24.49 33.21
C GLN A 144 -4.33 23.38 33.96
N LEU A 145 -4.26 22.17 33.39
CA LEU A 145 -3.42 21.09 33.93
C LEU A 145 -1.95 21.48 34.01
N ALA A 146 -1.42 22.13 32.98
CA ALA A 146 -0.03 22.59 32.95
C ALA A 146 0.28 23.56 34.11
N GLN A 147 -0.66 24.45 34.46
CA GLN A 147 -0.51 25.38 35.59
C GLN A 147 -0.52 24.69 36.95
N THR A 148 -1.16 23.53 37.07
CA THR A 148 -1.15 22.75 38.33
C THR A 148 0.08 21.85 38.45
N CYS A 149 0.87 21.70 37.37
CA CYS A 149 2.08 20.89 37.37
C CYS A 149 3.27 21.61 38.01
N SER A 150 3.54 21.31 39.29
CA SER A 150 4.63 21.95 40.05
C SER A 150 6.04 21.62 39.55
N ARG A 151 6.20 20.56 38.76
CA ARG A 151 7.49 20.09 38.20
C ARG A 151 7.62 20.35 36.70
N LEU A 152 6.72 21.15 36.10
CA LEU A 152 6.69 21.37 34.66
C LEU A 152 7.92 22.15 34.18
N GLU A 153 8.74 21.50 33.35
CA GLU A 153 9.91 22.10 32.69
C GLU A 153 9.58 22.63 31.29
N ARG A 154 8.64 21.98 30.57
CA ARG A 154 8.26 22.40 29.22
C ARG A 154 6.83 22.01 28.85
N PHE A 155 6.19 22.91 28.13
CA PHE A 155 4.92 22.72 27.45
C PHE A 155 5.08 23.05 25.96
N VAL A 156 4.91 22.06 25.07
CA VAL A 156 4.93 22.29 23.62
C VAL A 156 3.53 22.16 23.04
N TYR A 157 3.07 23.22 22.38
CA TYR A 157 1.82 23.26 21.63
C TYR A 157 2.08 23.12 20.14
N THR A 158 1.40 22.16 19.50
CA THR A 158 1.48 21.98 18.05
C THR A 158 0.37 22.78 17.34
N SER A 159 0.78 23.81 16.61
CA SER A 159 -0.08 24.65 15.78
C SER A 159 0.12 24.30 14.28
N THR A 160 0.11 25.29 13.38
CA THR A 160 0.41 25.11 11.95
C THR A 160 1.07 26.36 11.37
N ALA A 161 1.98 26.20 10.40
CA ALA A 161 2.61 27.32 9.69
C ALA A 161 1.59 28.18 8.92
N TYR A 162 0.40 27.64 8.64
CA TYR A 162 -0.65 28.28 7.88
C TYR A 162 -1.63 29.13 8.71
N VAL A 163 -1.31 29.45 9.97
CA VAL A 163 -2.09 30.42 10.77
C VAL A 163 -1.95 31.86 10.27
N THR A 164 -0.95 32.16 9.44
CA THR A 164 -0.82 33.48 8.81
C THR A 164 -1.42 33.45 7.40
N PRO A 165 -2.47 34.25 7.13
CA PRO A 165 -3.02 34.39 5.79
C PRO A 165 -1.98 34.85 4.75
N HIS A 166 -2.03 34.26 3.56
CA HIS A 166 -1.22 34.65 2.40
C HIS A 166 -1.58 36.06 1.89
N GLY A 167 -0.58 36.79 1.37
CA GLY A 167 -0.77 37.99 0.56
C GLY A 167 -0.37 39.33 1.18
N LYS A 168 -0.08 39.39 2.49
CA LYS A 168 0.34 40.65 3.16
C LYS A 168 1.84 40.78 3.42
N HIS A 169 2.58 39.68 3.35
CA HIS A 169 4.00 39.65 3.70
C HIS A 169 4.81 38.90 2.64
N GLU A 170 5.95 39.47 2.25
CA GLU A 170 6.94 38.84 1.36
C GLU A 170 7.56 37.58 2.02
N GLN A 171 7.61 37.57 3.35
CA GLN A 171 8.06 36.46 4.17
C GLN A 171 7.20 36.34 5.43
N ILE A 172 6.75 35.13 5.74
CA ILE A 172 5.94 34.80 6.91
C ILE A 172 6.89 34.55 8.09
N ARG A 173 6.86 35.46 9.07
CA ARG A 173 7.74 35.44 10.25
C ARG A 173 7.14 34.64 11.40
N GLU A 174 7.99 34.28 12.35
CA GLU A 174 7.64 33.57 13.57
C GLU A 174 7.03 34.52 14.63
N GLU A 175 5.94 35.19 14.24
CA GLU A 175 5.22 36.15 15.07
C GLU A 175 3.77 35.70 15.26
N LEU A 176 3.06 36.27 16.24
CA LEU A 176 1.63 36.01 16.42
C LEU A 176 0.87 36.52 15.18
N ALA A 177 0.10 35.65 14.55
CA ALA A 177 -0.62 36.00 13.34
C ALA A 177 -1.76 37.00 13.65
N PRO A 178 -1.95 38.04 12.82
CA PRO A 178 -2.99 39.05 13.08
C PRO A 178 -4.39 38.47 12.81
N LEU A 179 -5.36 38.85 13.65
CA LEU A 179 -6.79 38.53 13.47
C LEU A 179 -7.52 39.56 12.60
N GLY A 180 -6.88 40.11 11.56
CA GLY A 180 -7.51 41.11 10.70
C GLY A 180 -7.86 42.39 11.47
N PRO A 181 -9.15 42.84 11.50
CA PRO A 181 -9.56 44.03 12.24
C PRO A 181 -9.70 43.81 13.75
N TRP A 182 -9.67 42.56 14.21
CA TRP A 182 -9.90 42.19 15.61
C TRP A 182 -8.61 42.38 16.42
N GLN A 183 -8.71 43.06 17.56
CA GLN A 183 -7.57 43.30 18.45
C GLN A 183 -7.31 42.11 19.38
N ASP A 184 -8.39 41.44 19.80
CA ASP A 184 -8.33 40.28 20.69
C ASP A 184 -9.17 39.11 20.20
N ALA A 185 -8.73 37.90 20.56
CA ALA A 185 -9.40 36.66 20.21
C ALA A 185 -10.72 36.49 20.98
N GLN A 186 -10.84 37.00 22.22
CA GLN A 186 -12.08 36.90 22.98
C GLN A 186 -13.20 37.73 22.35
N GLU A 187 -12.89 38.94 21.89
CA GLU A 187 -13.83 39.83 21.18
C GLU A 187 -14.43 39.13 19.94
N LEU A 188 -13.57 38.47 19.16
CA LEU A 188 -13.98 37.70 17.98
C LEU A 188 -14.91 36.55 18.37
N LEU A 189 -14.59 35.80 19.44
CA LEU A 189 -15.43 34.70 19.91
C LEU A 189 -16.79 35.17 20.43
N ASP A 190 -16.82 36.27 21.17
CA ASP A 190 -18.05 36.84 21.71
C ASP A 190 -18.97 37.29 20.57
N ALA A 191 -18.42 37.92 19.53
CA ALA A 191 -19.15 38.32 18.32
C ALA A 191 -19.67 37.12 17.50
N LEU A 192 -18.93 36.00 17.50
CA LEU A 192 -19.39 34.76 16.87
C LEU A 192 -20.54 34.12 17.68
N HIS A 193 -20.40 34.06 19.01
CA HIS A 193 -21.41 33.47 19.89
C HIS A 193 -22.71 34.28 19.95
N SER A 194 -22.62 35.61 19.92
CA SER A 194 -23.80 36.49 19.86
C SER A 194 -24.51 36.43 18.50
N GLY A 195 -23.90 35.82 17.49
CA GLY A 195 -24.37 35.84 16.10
C GLY A 195 -24.19 37.18 15.40
N SER A 196 -23.45 38.13 16.01
CA SER A 196 -23.16 39.43 15.41
C SER A 196 -22.30 39.32 14.14
N VAL A 197 -21.49 38.27 14.04
CA VAL A 197 -20.69 37.97 12.84
C VAL A 197 -20.83 36.49 12.48
N THR A 198 -21.02 36.21 11.19
CA THR A 198 -21.06 34.84 10.67
C THR A 198 -19.66 34.28 10.43
N GLU A 199 -19.52 32.96 10.44
CA GLU A 199 -18.27 32.26 10.12
C GLU A 199 -17.65 32.73 8.79
N ARG A 200 -18.49 32.91 7.76
CA ARG A 200 -18.04 33.37 6.44
C ARG A 200 -17.47 34.78 6.49
N GLN A 201 -18.08 35.68 7.26
CA GLN A 201 -17.59 37.04 7.44
C GLN A 201 -16.26 37.04 8.21
N LEU A 202 -16.11 36.20 9.24
CA LEU A 202 -14.85 36.08 9.98
C LEU A 202 -13.70 35.59 9.09
N LEU A 203 -13.93 34.57 8.26
CA LEU A 203 -12.92 34.10 7.31
C LEU A 203 -12.51 35.21 6.33
N GLN A 204 -13.47 36.01 5.84
CA GLN A 204 -13.19 37.15 4.97
C GLN A 204 -12.43 38.27 5.66
N GLN A 205 -12.84 38.67 6.86
CA GLN A 205 -12.23 39.77 7.63
C GLN A 205 -10.81 39.44 8.09
N THR A 206 -10.60 38.20 8.55
CA THR A 206 -9.30 37.73 9.02
C THR A 206 -8.38 37.32 7.87
N GLY A 207 -8.95 36.96 6.71
CA GLY A 207 -8.21 36.50 5.53
C GLY A 207 -7.86 35.00 5.54
N HIS A 208 -8.28 34.25 6.56
CA HIS A 208 -7.99 32.82 6.66
C HIS A 208 -8.77 32.01 5.61
N PRO A 209 -8.15 30.99 4.99
CA PRO A 209 -8.78 30.23 3.92
C PRO A 209 -9.86 29.25 4.39
N ASN A 210 -9.80 28.82 5.65
CA ASN A 210 -10.71 27.81 6.20
C ASN A 210 -10.79 27.90 7.73
N THR A 211 -11.79 27.22 8.30
CA THR A 211 -12.07 27.21 9.75
C THR A 211 -10.92 26.62 10.57
N TYR A 212 -10.19 25.64 10.03
CA TYR A 212 -9.05 25.03 10.70
C TYR A 212 -7.94 26.05 10.98
N THR A 213 -7.46 26.75 9.96
CA THR A 213 -6.37 27.74 10.10
C THR A 213 -6.76 28.87 11.06
N LEU A 214 -7.99 29.38 10.96
CA LEU A 214 -8.51 30.39 11.88
C LEU A 214 -8.62 29.86 13.32
N SER A 215 -9.13 28.64 13.53
CA SER A 215 -9.25 28.07 14.88
C SER A 215 -7.88 27.87 15.54
N LYS A 216 -6.86 27.47 14.77
CA LYS A 216 -5.48 27.36 15.26
C LYS A 216 -4.89 28.72 15.61
N CYS A 217 -5.13 29.73 14.76
CA CYS A 217 -4.74 31.12 15.02
C CYS A 217 -5.36 31.65 16.32
N ILE A 218 -6.68 31.54 16.49
CA ILE A 218 -7.41 31.91 17.71
C ILE A 218 -6.83 31.19 18.93
N THR A 219 -6.57 29.88 18.82
CA THR A 219 -6.04 29.08 19.94
C THR A 219 -4.65 29.55 20.38
N GLU A 220 -3.80 30.01 19.45
CA GLU A 220 -2.49 30.56 19.81
C GLU A 220 -2.59 31.80 20.70
N TYR A 221 -3.58 32.67 20.50
CA TYR A 221 -3.82 33.80 21.41
C TYR A 221 -4.07 33.31 22.84
N PHE A 222 -4.94 32.33 23.04
CA PHE A 222 -5.22 31.76 24.37
C PHE A 222 -4.03 31.02 24.99
N VAL A 223 -3.20 30.37 24.17
CA VAL A 223 -1.92 29.81 24.62
C VAL A 223 -0.99 30.93 25.13
N LEU A 224 -0.88 32.04 24.38
CA LEU A 224 -0.03 33.19 24.75
C LEU A 224 -0.52 33.96 25.98
N HIS A 225 -1.82 33.93 26.30
CA HIS A 225 -2.34 34.46 27.58
C HIS A 225 -1.74 33.78 28.82
N ASN A 226 -1.09 32.63 28.65
CA ASN A 226 -0.40 31.89 29.70
C ASN A 226 1.12 32.09 29.71
N ARG A 227 1.64 33.04 28.91
CA ARG A 227 3.05 33.45 28.96
C ARG A 227 3.48 33.87 30.37
N GLY A 228 4.70 33.54 30.76
CA GLY A 228 5.22 33.78 32.10
C GLY A 228 4.62 32.89 33.22
N LYS A 229 3.48 32.23 33.01
CA LYS A 229 2.88 31.29 33.98
C LYS A 229 3.43 29.88 33.85
N ILE A 230 3.67 29.44 32.60
CA ILE A 230 4.20 28.12 32.28
C ILE A 230 5.25 28.25 31.15
N PRO A 231 6.22 27.30 31.04
CA PRO A 231 7.26 27.33 30.01
C PRO A 231 6.72 26.83 28.67
N ILE A 232 6.16 27.73 27.85
CA ILE A 232 5.48 27.39 26.59
C ILE A 232 6.43 27.50 25.39
N THR A 233 6.26 26.62 24.40
CA THR A 233 6.75 26.80 23.02
C THR A 233 5.65 26.43 22.04
N ILE A 234 5.45 27.26 21.00
CA ILE A 234 4.50 26.99 19.91
C ILE A 234 5.27 26.51 18.69
N VAL A 235 5.04 25.27 18.28
CA VAL A 235 5.64 24.68 17.08
C VAL A 235 4.62 24.69 15.94
N ARG A 236 5.00 25.27 14.80
CA ARG A 236 4.16 25.44 13.61
C ARG A 236 4.68 24.59 12.44
N PRO A 237 4.26 23.32 12.31
CA PRO A 237 4.57 22.53 11.14
C PRO A 237 3.81 23.00 9.89
N SER A 238 4.43 22.84 8.71
CA SER A 238 3.75 22.94 7.41
C SER A 238 2.98 21.64 7.09
N ILE A 239 2.82 21.27 5.81
CA ILE A 239 2.04 20.09 5.42
C ILE A 239 2.81 18.83 5.81
N ILE A 240 2.34 18.16 6.86
CA ILE A 240 2.90 16.90 7.34
C ILE A 240 2.57 15.79 6.35
N THR A 241 3.60 15.05 5.94
CA THR A 241 3.53 13.97 4.95
C THR A 241 4.23 12.71 5.48
N ALA A 242 4.35 11.66 4.64
CA ALA A 242 4.84 10.36 5.08
C ALA A 242 6.25 10.42 5.69
N ALA A 243 6.57 9.47 6.57
CA ALA A 243 7.88 9.38 7.19
C ALA A 243 9.01 9.33 6.16
N LEU A 244 10.10 10.06 6.41
CA LEU A 244 11.31 9.98 5.61
C LEU A 244 12.08 8.70 5.91
N GLU A 245 12.26 8.41 7.19
CA GLU A 245 13.04 7.29 7.72
C GLU A 245 12.23 6.47 8.73
N ARG A 246 11.57 7.13 9.70
CA ARG A 246 11.02 6.47 10.89
C ARG A 246 9.52 6.73 11.06
N PRO A 247 8.72 5.77 11.54
CA PRO A 247 9.08 4.42 11.98
C PRO A 247 9.45 3.45 10.86
N SER A 248 9.08 3.79 9.62
CA SER A 248 9.60 3.14 8.42
C SER A 248 9.44 4.10 7.24
N PRO A 249 10.32 4.04 6.22
CA PRO A 249 10.24 4.94 5.07
C PRO A 249 8.87 4.89 4.38
N GLY A 250 8.27 6.03 4.11
CA GLY A 250 6.94 6.14 3.48
C GLY A 250 5.75 5.83 4.41
N TRP A 251 5.97 5.63 5.71
CA TRP A 251 4.87 5.36 6.65
C TRP A 251 3.89 6.55 6.74
N SER A 252 2.60 6.25 6.54
CA SER A 252 1.48 7.15 6.79
C SER A 252 0.25 6.34 7.15
N ASP A 253 -0.53 6.78 8.13
CA ASP A 253 -1.83 6.20 8.47
C ASP A 253 -3.00 7.20 8.30
N SER A 254 -2.72 8.36 7.68
CA SER A 254 -3.70 9.39 7.35
C SER A 254 -3.80 9.62 5.84
N ALA A 255 -5.03 9.61 5.31
CA ALA A 255 -5.33 9.96 3.92
C ALA A 255 -5.48 11.48 3.71
N SER A 256 -5.06 12.30 4.69
CA SER A 256 -5.18 13.75 4.64
C SER A 256 -4.19 14.38 3.65
N ALA A 257 -4.57 15.52 3.08
CA ALA A 257 -3.71 16.36 2.25
C ALA A 257 -3.14 15.63 1.02
N VAL A 258 -1.83 15.72 0.85
CA VAL A 258 -1.12 15.23 -0.34
C VAL A 258 -1.29 13.72 -0.50
N VAL A 259 -1.33 12.94 0.58
CA VAL A 259 -1.53 11.47 0.51
C VAL A 259 -2.90 11.13 -0.09
N GLY A 260 -3.94 11.93 0.19
CA GLY A 260 -5.26 11.77 -0.44
C GLY A 260 -5.23 12.03 -1.96
N VAL A 261 -4.46 13.03 -2.41
CA VAL A 261 -4.23 13.29 -3.83
C VAL A 261 -3.50 12.12 -4.48
N VAL A 262 -2.44 11.60 -3.85
CA VAL A 262 -1.71 10.41 -4.33
C VAL A 262 -2.65 9.24 -4.56
N LEU A 263 -3.50 8.92 -3.59
CA LEU A 263 -4.45 7.80 -3.70
C LEU A 263 -5.47 8.04 -4.83
N GLY A 264 -6.03 9.24 -4.95
CA GLY A 264 -6.98 9.57 -6.00
C GLY A 264 -6.38 9.53 -7.41
N VAL A 265 -5.12 9.94 -7.54
CA VAL A 265 -4.33 9.92 -8.78
C VAL A 265 -3.96 8.48 -9.14
N GLN A 266 -3.50 7.69 -8.18
CA GLN A 266 -3.22 6.26 -8.36
C GLN A 266 -4.47 5.49 -8.83
N ASP A 267 -5.64 5.86 -8.33
CA ASP A 267 -6.90 5.20 -8.68
C ASP A 267 -7.49 5.69 -10.01
N GLY A 268 -6.85 6.64 -10.69
CA GLY A 268 -7.34 7.23 -11.94
C GLY A 268 -8.57 8.13 -11.76
N GLY A 269 -9.00 8.38 -10.52
CA GLY A 269 -10.15 9.24 -10.22
C GLY A 269 -9.81 10.74 -10.29
N VAL A 270 -8.53 11.09 -10.20
CA VAL A 270 -8.04 12.49 -10.25
C VAL A 270 -7.19 12.70 -11.49
N SER A 271 -7.77 13.35 -12.51
CA SER A 271 -7.11 13.73 -13.76
C SER A 271 -6.87 15.24 -13.88
N ALA A 272 -7.55 16.04 -13.06
CA ALA A 272 -7.38 17.48 -12.97
C ALA A 272 -7.61 17.95 -11.52
N LEU A 273 -6.89 19.00 -11.12
CA LEU A 273 -7.05 19.67 -9.82
C LEU A 273 -6.90 21.18 -9.98
N GLY A 274 -7.58 21.93 -9.11
CA GLY A 274 -7.39 23.37 -9.01
C GLY A 274 -6.04 23.69 -8.37
N GLY A 275 -5.25 24.58 -8.97
CA GLY A 275 -3.99 25.04 -8.39
C GLY A 275 -3.13 25.82 -9.38
N ASN A 276 -2.11 26.50 -8.85
CA ASN A 276 -1.09 27.15 -9.66
C ASN A 276 0.08 26.17 -9.85
N PRO A 277 0.36 25.69 -11.08
CA PRO A 277 1.37 24.65 -11.32
C PRO A 277 2.79 25.02 -10.84
N THR A 278 3.09 26.32 -10.69
CA THR A 278 4.41 26.81 -10.28
C THR A 278 4.48 27.26 -8.83
N ALA A 279 3.36 27.23 -8.08
CA ALA A 279 3.37 27.58 -6.67
C ALA A 279 4.21 26.58 -5.86
N PHE A 280 4.94 27.07 -4.86
CA PHE A 280 5.72 26.21 -3.97
C PHE A 280 4.84 25.60 -2.90
N ILE A 281 4.97 24.28 -2.71
CA ILE A 281 4.30 23.53 -1.65
C ILE A 281 5.36 23.10 -0.64
N ASP A 282 5.23 23.53 0.62
CA ASP A 282 6.14 23.13 1.69
C ASP A 282 5.64 21.83 2.34
N LEU A 283 6.37 20.73 2.11
CA LEU A 283 6.07 19.39 2.61
C LEU A 283 7.12 18.95 3.62
N VAL A 284 6.69 18.58 4.83
CA VAL A 284 7.58 18.08 5.90
C VAL A 284 7.27 16.62 6.24
N PRO A 285 8.29 15.75 6.34
CA PRO A 285 8.13 14.38 6.84
C PRO A 285 7.66 14.36 8.31
N VAL A 286 6.77 13.42 8.66
CA VAL A 286 6.22 13.33 10.03
C VAL A 286 7.26 13.04 11.11
N ASP A 287 8.29 12.25 10.80
CA ASP A 287 9.43 11.98 11.68
C ASP A 287 10.31 13.19 11.91
N PHE A 288 10.55 13.99 10.86
CA PHE A 288 11.21 15.28 11.04
C PHE A 288 10.43 16.19 11.99
N VAL A 289 9.09 16.24 11.86
CA VAL A 289 8.25 17.03 12.78
C VAL A 289 8.28 16.45 14.20
N ALA A 290 8.29 15.13 14.35
CA ALA A 290 8.37 14.48 15.66
C ALA A 290 9.70 14.79 16.35
N ASP A 291 10.83 14.65 15.64
CA ASP A 291 12.16 15.02 16.11
C ASP A 291 12.21 16.50 16.52
N PHE A 292 11.66 17.39 15.68
CA PHE A 292 11.62 18.82 15.96
C PHE A 292 10.82 19.14 17.24
N ILE A 293 9.65 18.51 17.42
CA ILE A 293 8.85 18.68 18.65
C ILE A 293 9.65 18.19 19.86
N ILE A 294 10.30 17.03 19.77
CA ILE A 294 11.10 16.47 20.86
C ILE A 294 12.28 17.38 21.19
N ASP A 295 12.99 17.90 20.20
CA ASP A 295 14.08 18.86 20.38
C ASP A 295 13.60 20.11 21.13
N GLU A 296 12.46 20.69 20.75
CA GLU A 296 11.90 21.86 21.43
C GLU A 296 11.37 21.54 22.85
N VAL A 297 10.87 20.33 23.08
CA VAL A 297 10.46 19.84 24.41
C VAL A 297 11.66 19.79 25.36
N PHE A 298 12.84 19.39 24.88
CA PHE A 298 14.04 19.21 25.71
C PHE A 298 15.09 20.32 25.58
N ALA A 299 14.87 21.32 24.72
CA ALA A 299 15.73 22.50 24.62
C ALA A 299 15.78 23.25 25.95
N MET A 300 16.89 23.91 26.29
CA MET A 300 17.02 24.68 27.55
C MET A 300 16.37 26.08 27.42
N HIS A 301 15.20 26.29 28.04
CA HIS A 301 14.56 27.60 28.16
C HIS A 301 13.89 27.74 29.53
N ALA A 302 14.14 28.85 30.23
CA ALA A 302 13.38 29.21 31.42
C ALA A 302 12.02 29.82 31.03
N PRO A 303 11.00 29.81 31.92
CA PRO A 303 9.79 30.60 31.72
C PRO A 303 10.16 32.07 31.44
N SER A 304 9.74 32.58 30.28
CA SER A 304 10.03 33.93 29.82
C SER A 304 8.74 34.69 29.53
N ALA A 305 8.82 36.03 29.59
CA ALA A 305 7.77 36.92 29.09
C ALA A 305 7.54 36.73 27.59
N THR A 306 8.55 36.25 26.85
CA THR A 306 8.47 35.92 25.43
C THR A 306 8.28 34.42 25.23
N VAL A 307 7.17 34.02 24.61
CA VAL A 307 6.93 32.62 24.22
C VAL A 307 7.55 32.37 22.86
N PRO A 308 8.48 31.41 22.72
CA PRO A 308 9.02 31.04 21.41
C PRO A 308 7.91 30.48 20.50
N ILE A 309 7.79 31.09 19.32
CA ILE A 309 7.00 30.59 18.20
C ILE A 309 8.02 30.14 17.15
N VAL A 310 7.92 28.91 16.66
CA VAL A 310 8.92 28.34 15.74
C VAL A 310 8.26 27.61 14.57
N HIS A 311 8.76 27.84 13.36
CA HIS A 311 8.33 27.17 12.15
C HIS A 311 9.09 25.85 11.96
N CYS A 312 8.34 24.74 11.85
CA CYS A 312 8.86 23.42 11.48
C CYS A 312 8.53 23.17 10.00
N VAL A 313 9.37 23.69 9.11
CA VAL A 313 9.11 23.73 7.67
C VAL A 313 10.23 23.07 6.88
N SER A 314 9.95 22.71 5.63
CA SER A 314 10.92 22.06 4.77
C SER A 314 12.02 23.04 4.35
N GLY A 315 11.65 24.29 4.10
CA GLY A 315 12.53 25.30 3.51
C GLY A 315 12.89 25.02 2.04
N LEU A 316 12.31 23.98 1.43
CA LEU A 316 12.55 23.58 0.06
C LEU A 316 11.66 24.39 -0.89
N ARG A 317 12.27 25.10 -1.83
CA ARG A 317 11.58 25.83 -2.90
C ARG A 317 11.65 25.07 -4.24
N THR A 318 11.51 23.75 -4.17
CA THR A 318 11.66 22.85 -5.32
C THR A 318 10.42 22.00 -5.57
N ILE A 319 9.49 21.92 -4.61
CA ILE A 319 8.27 21.12 -4.75
C ILE A 319 7.15 22.03 -5.24
N THR A 320 6.62 21.73 -6.43
CA THR A 320 5.48 22.43 -7.03
C THR A 320 4.42 21.43 -7.47
N PRO A 321 3.15 21.83 -7.66
CA PRO A 321 2.13 20.94 -8.21
C PRO A 321 2.56 20.32 -9.56
N LYS A 322 3.23 21.10 -10.43
CA LYS A 322 3.75 20.59 -11.71
C LYS A 322 4.76 19.46 -11.49
N ILE A 323 5.78 19.67 -10.66
CA ILE A 323 6.81 18.64 -10.38
C ILE A 323 6.18 17.41 -9.74
N PHE A 324 5.28 17.60 -8.78
CA PHE A 324 4.54 16.51 -8.15
C PHE A 324 3.74 15.68 -9.17
N SER A 325 3.07 16.35 -10.10
CA SER A 325 2.33 15.71 -11.20
C SER A 325 3.26 14.98 -12.17
N SER A 326 4.39 15.57 -12.57
CA SER A 326 5.36 14.93 -13.46
C SER A 326 6.00 13.68 -12.83
N VAL A 327 6.43 13.75 -11.56
CA VAL A 327 6.97 12.59 -10.85
C VAL A 327 5.89 11.50 -10.70
N GLY A 328 4.65 11.90 -10.39
CA GLY A 328 3.50 10.98 -10.32
C GLY A 328 3.16 10.35 -11.67
N ALA A 329 3.19 11.11 -12.76
CA ALA A 329 2.91 10.64 -14.11
C ALA A 329 3.96 9.61 -14.57
N VAL A 330 5.23 9.85 -14.28
CA VAL A 330 6.31 8.90 -14.58
C VAL A 330 6.18 7.64 -13.72
N TYR A 331 6.04 7.81 -12.40
CA TYR A 331 5.98 6.70 -11.45
C TYR A 331 4.77 5.79 -11.70
N PHE A 332 3.58 6.39 -11.81
CA PHE A 332 2.34 5.68 -12.10
C PHE A 332 2.11 5.46 -13.60
N GLN A 333 3.00 5.90 -14.48
CA GLN A 333 2.89 5.77 -15.95
C GLN A 333 1.51 6.17 -16.50
N GLN A 334 1.03 7.31 -16.06
CA GLN A 334 -0.26 7.86 -16.44
C GLN A 334 -0.08 9.28 -16.94
N SER A 335 -1.14 9.84 -17.52
CA SER A 335 -1.14 11.25 -17.90
C SER A 335 -0.91 12.14 -16.68
N GLU A 336 -0.15 13.21 -16.87
CA GLU A 336 -0.02 14.26 -15.87
C GLU A 336 -1.39 14.82 -15.49
N ILE A 337 -1.56 15.05 -14.18
CA ILE A 337 -2.68 15.80 -13.64
C ILE A 337 -2.63 17.19 -14.27
N GLN A 338 -3.74 17.61 -14.87
CA GLN A 338 -3.87 18.96 -15.37
C GLN A 338 -4.16 19.91 -14.22
N TRP A 339 -3.24 20.86 -13.99
CA TRP A 339 -3.40 21.92 -13.01
C TRP A 339 -4.20 23.06 -13.61
N LEU A 340 -5.41 23.23 -13.10
CA LEU A 340 -6.37 24.20 -13.57
C LEU A 340 -6.26 25.45 -12.70
N ASN A 341 -5.93 26.59 -13.30
CA ASN A 341 -5.93 27.85 -12.56
C ASN A 341 -7.36 28.16 -12.07
N TYR A 342 -7.51 28.48 -10.78
CA TYR A 342 -8.80 28.85 -10.16
C TYR A 342 -9.45 30.10 -10.78
N ARG A 343 -8.71 30.88 -11.59
CA ARG A 343 -9.29 31.89 -12.49
C ARG A 343 -9.90 31.18 -13.69
N SER A 344 -11.07 30.58 -13.47
CA SER A 344 -11.74 29.65 -14.36
C SER A 344 -12.11 30.28 -15.70
N SER A 345 -11.58 29.73 -16.80
CA SER A 345 -12.20 29.87 -18.12
C SER A 345 -13.32 28.82 -18.28
N PRO A 346 -14.35 29.06 -19.12
CA PRO A 346 -15.34 28.04 -19.46
C PRO A 346 -14.72 26.73 -20.00
N THR A 347 -13.59 26.84 -20.70
CA THR A 347 -12.83 25.69 -21.23
C THR A 347 -12.26 24.80 -20.13
N THR A 348 -11.83 25.39 -19.01
CA THR A 348 -11.28 24.69 -17.85
C THR A 348 -12.37 23.86 -17.14
N HIS A 349 -13.56 24.44 -16.97
CA HIS A 349 -14.72 23.72 -16.42
C HIS A 349 -15.17 22.57 -17.34
N LEU A 350 -15.18 22.80 -18.65
CA LEU A 350 -15.51 21.77 -19.62
C LEU A 350 -14.51 20.61 -19.59
N TYR A 351 -13.21 20.91 -19.53
CA TYR A 351 -12.15 19.89 -19.43
C TYR A 351 -12.35 19.00 -18.18
N ARG A 352 -12.49 19.63 -17.00
CA ARG A 352 -12.75 18.91 -15.73
C ARG A 352 -14.01 18.06 -15.83
N TYR A 353 -15.08 18.62 -16.39
CA TYR A 353 -16.32 17.87 -16.55
C TYR A 353 -16.12 16.64 -17.43
N VAL A 354 -15.49 16.79 -18.61
CA VAL A 354 -15.30 15.69 -19.57
C VAL A 354 -14.37 14.60 -19.04
N TRP A 355 -13.26 14.97 -18.41
CA TRP A 355 -12.19 14.03 -18.06
C TRP A 355 -12.20 13.51 -16.63
N GLN A 356 -13.03 14.08 -15.75
CA GLN A 356 -13.08 13.70 -14.34
C GLN A 356 -14.52 13.43 -13.89
N THR A 357 -15.43 14.39 -14.05
CA THR A 357 -16.80 14.28 -13.51
C THR A 357 -17.70 13.36 -14.33
N MET A 358 -17.67 13.46 -15.65
CA MET A 358 -18.56 12.73 -16.57
C MET A 358 -18.30 11.22 -16.52
N PRO A 359 -17.05 10.73 -16.52
CA PRO A 359 -16.78 9.31 -16.39
C PRO A 359 -17.29 8.72 -15.06
N LEU A 360 -17.12 9.44 -13.94
CA LEU A 360 -17.64 9.03 -12.63
C LEU A 360 -19.18 9.01 -12.61
N LYS A 361 -19.84 10.00 -13.23
CA LYS A 361 -21.30 10.04 -13.35
C LYS A 361 -21.84 8.89 -14.21
N LEU A 362 -21.23 8.65 -15.37
CA LEU A 362 -21.57 7.54 -16.25
C LEU A 362 -21.44 6.20 -15.52
N ALA A 363 -20.33 6.00 -14.83
CA ALA A 363 -20.11 4.78 -14.09
C ALA A 363 -21.13 4.59 -12.98
N ARG A 364 -21.45 5.65 -12.24
CA ARG A 364 -22.51 5.63 -11.24
C ARG A 364 -23.85 5.24 -11.86
N THR A 365 -24.19 5.76 -13.05
CA THR A 365 -25.41 5.37 -13.76
C THR A 365 -25.38 3.93 -14.24
N PHE A 366 -24.24 3.42 -14.74
CA PHE A 366 -24.10 2.02 -15.13
C PHE A 366 -24.20 1.07 -13.92
N CYS A 367 -23.54 1.38 -12.81
CA CYS A 367 -23.64 0.60 -11.57
C CYS A 367 -25.06 0.62 -11.01
N TRP A 368 -25.74 1.77 -11.06
CA TRP A 368 -27.14 1.89 -10.65
C TRP A 368 -28.06 1.04 -11.54
N ALA A 369 -27.89 1.11 -12.87
CA ALA A 369 -28.66 0.30 -13.82
C ALA A 369 -28.38 -1.21 -13.67
N GLY A 370 -27.15 -1.57 -13.29
CA GLY A 370 -26.75 -2.95 -12.98
C GLY A 370 -27.12 -3.44 -11.58
N GLY A 371 -27.79 -2.64 -10.75
CA GLY A 371 -28.22 -3.01 -9.40
C GLY A 371 -27.13 -2.98 -8.31
N ASP A 372 -25.93 -2.46 -8.61
CA ASP A 372 -24.81 -2.38 -7.66
C ASP A 372 -24.88 -1.10 -6.81
N HIS A 373 -25.83 -1.07 -5.87
CA HIS A 373 -26.04 0.06 -4.95
C HIS A 373 -24.85 0.34 -4.03
N ARG A 374 -23.94 -0.63 -3.84
CA ARG A 374 -22.72 -0.45 -3.04
C ARG A 374 -21.69 0.37 -3.83
N ALA A 375 -21.43 0.00 -5.08
CA ALA A 375 -20.58 0.76 -5.98
C ALA A 375 -21.10 2.19 -6.17
N VAL A 376 -22.43 2.38 -6.30
CA VAL A 376 -23.04 3.72 -6.37
C VAL A 376 -22.69 4.59 -5.16
N ARG A 377 -22.79 4.05 -3.94
CA ARG A 377 -22.44 4.78 -2.71
C ARG A 377 -20.95 5.10 -2.64
N GLN A 378 -20.09 4.19 -3.06
CA GLN A 378 -18.64 4.39 -3.10
C GLN A 378 -18.24 5.45 -4.13
N LEU A 379 -18.78 5.39 -5.35
CA LEU A 379 -18.54 6.38 -6.40
C LEU A 379 -19.02 7.77 -6.01
N THR A 380 -20.14 7.84 -5.29
CA THR A 380 -20.63 9.10 -4.73
C THR A 380 -19.64 9.65 -3.70
N ARG A 381 -19.12 8.81 -2.80
CA ARG A 381 -18.07 9.21 -1.84
C ARG A 381 -16.77 9.60 -2.53
N ALA A 382 -16.33 8.89 -3.56
CA ALA A 382 -15.14 9.21 -4.32
C ALA A 382 -15.26 10.58 -4.99
N THR A 383 -16.41 10.86 -5.63
CA THR A 383 -16.70 12.18 -6.23
C THR A 383 -16.67 13.28 -5.17
N GLN A 384 -17.34 13.06 -4.03
CA GLN A 384 -17.34 14.02 -2.91
C GLN A 384 -15.93 14.25 -2.35
N ASN A 385 -15.11 13.21 -2.24
CA ASN A 385 -13.74 13.31 -1.74
C ASN A 385 -12.86 14.13 -2.70
N ILE A 386 -13.03 13.95 -4.01
CA ILE A 386 -12.33 14.75 -5.03
C ILE A 386 -12.70 16.23 -4.90
N ASP A 387 -13.99 16.54 -4.84
CA ASP A 387 -14.44 17.93 -4.69
C ASP A 387 -13.97 18.54 -3.37
N LYS A 388 -13.94 17.74 -2.29
CA LYS A 388 -13.35 18.15 -1.00
C LYS A 388 -11.86 18.47 -1.13
N LEU A 389 -11.07 17.66 -1.83
CA LEU A 389 -9.64 17.91 -2.02
C LEU A 389 -9.40 19.28 -2.67
N ASP A 390 -10.17 19.63 -3.70
CA ASP A 390 -10.05 20.93 -4.35
C ASP A 390 -10.46 22.09 -3.43
N ILE A 391 -11.57 21.98 -2.70
CA ILE A 391 -12.02 23.06 -1.82
C ILE A 391 -11.04 23.26 -0.66
N THR A 392 -10.60 22.16 -0.04
CA THR A 392 -9.76 22.21 1.15
C THR A 392 -8.31 22.61 0.84
N PHE A 393 -7.73 22.09 -0.25
CA PHE A 393 -6.32 22.30 -0.57
C PHE A 393 -6.07 23.34 -1.65
N GLY A 394 -7.09 23.78 -2.37
CA GLY A 394 -6.96 24.75 -3.46
C GLY A 394 -6.21 26.02 -3.07
N TYR A 395 -6.45 26.55 -1.87
CA TYR A 395 -5.73 27.71 -1.36
C TYR A 395 -4.22 27.45 -1.21
N PHE A 396 -3.83 26.29 -0.67
CA PHE A 396 -2.44 25.91 -0.45
C PHE A 396 -1.72 25.49 -1.75
N LEU A 397 -2.47 25.02 -2.75
CA LEU A 397 -1.96 24.64 -4.07
C LEU A 397 -1.87 25.83 -5.05
N THR A 398 -2.50 26.96 -4.72
CA THR A 398 -2.50 28.17 -5.56
C THR A 398 -1.47 29.19 -5.11
N ASN A 399 -1.16 29.23 -3.81
CA ASN A 399 -0.34 30.25 -3.20
C ASN A 399 1.00 29.67 -2.74
N SER A 400 2.08 30.43 -2.91
CA SER A 400 3.41 30.05 -2.40
C SER A 400 3.63 30.66 -1.03
N PHE A 401 4.11 29.87 -0.07
CA PHE A 401 4.35 30.35 1.29
C PHE A 401 5.86 30.40 1.55
N ASN A 402 6.37 31.60 1.84
CA ASN A 402 7.76 31.81 2.18
C ASN A 402 7.91 31.95 3.69
N PHE A 403 8.20 30.84 4.39
CA PHE A 403 8.37 30.85 5.84
C PHE A 403 9.80 31.23 6.24
N ALA A 404 9.95 32.21 7.13
CA ALA A 404 11.19 32.40 7.89
C ALA A 404 11.25 31.35 9.02
N ALA A 405 12.39 30.73 9.25
CA ALA A 405 12.58 29.79 10.36
C ALA A 405 13.80 30.20 11.18
N SER A 406 13.66 30.31 12.50
CA SER A 406 14.78 30.54 13.42
C SER A 406 15.51 29.25 13.79
N ARG A 407 14.90 28.09 13.49
CA ARG A 407 15.48 26.76 13.68
C ARG A 407 15.87 26.14 12.34
N PRO A 408 16.85 25.22 12.30
CA PRO A 408 17.24 24.55 11.07
C PRO A 408 16.05 23.84 10.39
N THR A 409 15.79 24.19 9.14
CA THR A 409 14.74 23.57 8.30
C THR A 409 15.16 22.17 7.84
N LEU A 410 14.24 21.42 7.22
CA LEU A 410 14.58 20.11 6.63
C LEU A 410 15.73 20.22 5.63
N ALA A 411 15.70 21.21 4.75
CA ALA A 411 16.75 21.45 3.76
C ALA A 411 18.14 21.65 4.40
N GLN A 412 18.18 22.22 5.60
CA GLN A 412 19.41 22.47 6.35
C GLN A 412 19.87 21.25 7.16
N ARG A 413 18.94 20.47 7.73
CA ARG A 413 19.27 19.25 8.50
C ARG A 413 19.58 18.04 7.62
N ALA A 414 18.99 17.97 6.42
CA ALA A 414 19.13 16.87 5.47
C ALA A 414 19.62 17.37 4.10
N PRO A 415 20.91 17.75 3.95
CA PRO A 415 21.44 18.35 2.73
C PRO A 415 21.37 17.43 1.50
N TYR A 416 21.25 16.11 1.70
CA TYR A 416 21.10 15.12 0.63
C TYR A 416 19.63 14.76 0.33
N PHE A 417 18.67 15.50 0.90
CA PHE A 417 17.24 15.27 0.64
C PHE A 417 16.92 15.48 -0.84
N LYS A 418 16.43 14.44 -1.51
CA LYS A 418 16.03 14.47 -2.93
C LYS A 418 14.50 14.52 -3.04
N PRO A 419 13.89 15.65 -3.43
CA PRO A 419 12.44 15.79 -3.46
C PRO A 419 11.72 14.75 -4.33
N ALA A 420 12.26 14.43 -5.51
CA ALA A 420 11.64 13.44 -6.40
C ALA A 420 11.64 12.03 -5.80
N ALA A 421 12.75 11.61 -5.19
CA ALA A 421 12.84 10.31 -4.51
C ALA A 421 11.90 10.25 -3.30
N TYR A 422 11.79 11.34 -2.54
CA TYR A 422 10.84 11.45 -1.45
C TYR A 422 9.38 11.33 -1.92
N MET A 423 9.01 11.96 -3.04
CA MET A 423 7.67 11.80 -3.64
C MET A 423 7.36 10.36 -4.05
N GLN A 424 8.29 9.68 -4.71
CA GLN A 424 8.11 8.27 -5.09
C GLN A 424 7.94 7.38 -3.86
N MET A 425 8.70 7.64 -2.79
CA MET A 425 8.54 6.96 -1.52
C MET A 425 7.17 7.23 -0.88
N MET A 426 6.67 8.47 -0.92
CA MET A 426 5.29 8.78 -0.49
C MET A 426 4.26 8.00 -1.31
N PHE A 427 4.45 7.87 -2.63
CA PHE A 427 3.56 7.11 -3.52
C PHE A 427 3.51 5.62 -3.16
N ARG A 428 4.68 5.02 -2.92
CA ARG A 428 4.83 3.64 -2.47
C ARG A 428 4.17 3.42 -1.11
N GLY A 429 4.49 4.29 -0.15
CA GLY A 429 3.99 4.23 1.22
C GLY A 429 2.47 4.36 1.33
N ALA A 430 1.86 5.24 0.52
CA ALA A 430 0.41 5.36 0.45
C ALA A 430 -0.28 4.02 0.15
N GLN A 431 0.25 3.19 -0.76
CA GLN A 431 -0.35 1.87 -1.00
C GLN A 431 -0.08 0.89 0.14
N GLN A 432 1.15 0.85 0.64
CA GLN A 432 1.58 -0.12 1.64
C GLN A 432 0.82 0.04 2.97
N PHE A 433 0.56 1.28 3.37
CA PHE A 433 0.00 1.61 4.69
C PHE A 433 -1.45 2.10 4.65
N MET A 434 -1.92 2.74 3.57
CA MET A 434 -3.27 3.35 3.52
C MET A 434 -4.35 2.49 2.85
N MET A 435 -4.01 1.56 1.96
CA MET A 435 -5.05 0.76 1.29
C MET A 435 -5.75 -0.15 2.30
N ARG A 436 -7.06 0.13 2.46
CA ARG A 436 -7.96 -0.42 3.47
C ARG A 436 -7.69 -1.90 3.70
N ARG A 437 -7.57 -2.27 4.98
CA ARG A 437 -7.89 -3.61 5.46
C ARG A 437 -9.35 -3.89 5.06
N THR A 438 -9.57 -4.45 3.88
CA THR A 438 -10.75 -5.31 3.69
C THR A 438 -10.66 -6.34 4.80
N ARG A 439 -11.79 -6.68 5.44
CA ARG A 439 -11.84 -7.61 6.57
C ARG A 439 -11.28 -8.99 6.16
N GLU A 440 -9.97 -9.13 6.24
CA GLU A 440 -9.23 -10.35 5.89
C GLU A 440 -8.40 -10.72 7.11
N ARG A 441 -9.08 -11.03 8.23
CA ARG A 441 -8.46 -11.45 9.49
C ARG A 441 -7.69 -12.79 9.37
N ASN A 442 -7.78 -13.48 8.23
CA ASN A 442 -7.22 -14.81 8.00
C ASN A 442 -6.26 -14.90 6.79
N MET A 443 -5.86 -13.78 6.18
CA MET A 443 -4.84 -13.80 5.10
C MET A 443 -3.45 -13.52 5.67
N VAL A 444 -2.43 -14.15 5.06
CA VAL A 444 -1.03 -13.79 5.29
C VAL A 444 -0.89 -12.29 5.03
N SER A 445 -0.20 -11.57 5.92
CA SER A 445 -0.24 -10.09 6.02
C SER A 445 0.17 -9.31 4.76
N SER A 446 0.77 -9.97 3.76
CA SER A 446 1.26 -9.41 2.50
C SER A 446 0.35 -9.69 1.29
N GLU A 447 -0.65 -10.56 1.41
CA GLU A 447 -1.44 -11.01 0.28
C GLU A 447 -2.48 -9.97 -0.16
N ARG A 448 -2.59 -9.75 -1.48
CA ARG A 448 -3.55 -8.82 -2.09
C ARG A 448 -4.37 -9.48 -3.20
N LEU A 449 -5.66 -9.17 -3.22
CA LEU A 449 -6.61 -9.65 -4.23
C LEU A 449 -6.51 -8.84 -5.53
N ILE A 450 -6.28 -9.52 -6.64
CA ILE A 450 -6.30 -9.00 -8.02
C ILE A 450 -7.73 -9.09 -8.57
N ALA A 451 -8.28 -10.31 -8.57
CA ALA A 451 -9.59 -10.64 -9.12
C ALA A 451 -10.17 -11.89 -8.40
N GLY A 452 -11.40 -12.28 -8.70
CA GLY A 452 -12.05 -13.48 -8.15
C GLY A 452 -13.48 -13.21 -7.67
N GLU A 453 -14.21 -14.29 -7.38
CA GLU A 453 -15.58 -14.24 -6.83
C GLU A 453 -15.63 -13.44 -5.50
N ASP A 454 -14.57 -13.53 -4.70
CA ASP A 454 -14.46 -12.83 -3.42
C ASP A 454 -14.27 -11.30 -3.55
N VAL A 455 -14.12 -10.78 -4.78
CA VAL A 455 -14.06 -9.35 -5.05
C VAL A 455 -15.42 -8.70 -4.80
N ASN A 456 -15.56 -8.12 -3.61
CA ASN A 456 -16.79 -7.46 -3.17
C ASN A 456 -17.18 -6.18 -3.95
N ASN A 457 -16.29 -5.62 -4.80
CA ASN A 457 -16.49 -4.36 -5.53
C ASN A 457 -16.10 -4.45 -7.02
N ALA A 458 -16.50 -5.52 -7.72
CA ALA A 458 -16.10 -5.76 -9.12
C ALA A 458 -16.44 -4.58 -10.06
N GLY A 459 -17.60 -3.93 -9.89
CA GLY A 459 -17.99 -2.76 -10.68
C GLY A 459 -17.11 -1.54 -10.46
N GLU A 460 -16.69 -1.29 -9.21
CA GLU A 460 -15.75 -0.21 -8.85
C GLU A 460 -14.38 -0.45 -9.49
N ASN A 461 -13.88 -1.69 -9.42
CA ASN A 461 -12.61 -2.07 -10.03
C ASN A 461 -12.65 -1.91 -11.56
N ALA A 462 -13.74 -2.34 -12.20
CA ALA A 462 -13.92 -2.16 -13.64
C ALA A 462 -13.89 -0.68 -14.04
N LEU A 463 -14.53 0.19 -13.26
CA LEU A 463 -14.45 1.63 -13.51
C LEU A 463 -13.04 2.17 -13.30
N LYS A 464 -12.42 1.85 -12.17
CA LYS A 464 -11.05 2.27 -11.85
C LYS A 464 -10.09 1.96 -13.01
N LEU A 465 -10.22 0.74 -13.54
CA LEU A 465 -9.49 0.24 -14.71
C LEU A 465 -9.87 0.97 -16.00
N PHE A 466 -11.08 1.52 -16.15
CA PHE A 466 -11.43 2.33 -17.32
C PHE A 466 -10.84 3.74 -17.23
N LEU A 467 -10.87 4.34 -16.04
CA LEU A 467 -10.44 5.72 -15.81
C LEU A 467 -8.93 5.91 -15.87
N THR A 468 -8.17 4.86 -15.56
CA THR A 468 -6.71 4.89 -15.64
C THR A 468 -6.27 5.24 -17.08
N SER A 469 -5.48 6.30 -17.27
CA SER A 469 -5.05 6.76 -18.61
C SER A 469 -3.76 6.08 -19.12
N ARG A 470 -3.32 5.01 -18.44
CA ARG A 470 -2.03 4.32 -18.65
C ARG A 470 -1.97 3.48 -19.92
N ALA A 471 -3.12 3.18 -20.51
CA ALA A 471 -3.21 2.23 -21.61
C ALA A 471 -4.20 2.69 -22.69
N SER A 472 -4.05 2.13 -23.88
CA SER A 472 -4.95 2.41 -25.01
C SER A 472 -6.39 2.05 -24.66
N VAL A 473 -7.38 2.73 -25.25
CA VAL A 473 -8.82 2.42 -25.03
C VAL A 473 -9.11 0.92 -25.22
N ILE A 474 -8.45 0.28 -26.20
CA ILE A 474 -8.57 -1.16 -26.46
C ILE A 474 -8.06 -1.98 -25.27
N PHE A 475 -6.90 -1.62 -24.72
CA PHE A 475 -6.36 -2.29 -23.53
C PHE A 475 -7.28 -2.12 -22.32
N ARG A 476 -7.80 -0.92 -22.08
CA ARG A 476 -8.69 -0.63 -20.94
C ARG A 476 -9.99 -1.45 -21.03
N ALA A 477 -10.61 -1.46 -22.20
CA ALA A 477 -11.79 -2.30 -22.46
C ALA A 477 -11.47 -3.80 -22.26
N THR A 478 -10.31 -4.25 -22.75
CA THR A 478 -9.87 -5.64 -22.58
C THR A 478 -9.64 -5.99 -21.12
N ALA A 479 -9.02 -5.10 -20.34
CA ALA A 479 -8.77 -5.30 -18.91
C ALA A 479 -10.08 -5.46 -18.11
N ILE A 480 -11.13 -4.72 -18.46
CA ILE A 480 -12.45 -4.88 -17.83
C ILE A 480 -13.04 -6.26 -18.13
N VAL A 481 -12.96 -6.70 -19.39
CA VAL A 481 -13.43 -8.03 -19.81
C VAL A 481 -12.64 -9.13 -19.11
N VAL A 482 -11.30 -8.98 -19.04
CA VAL A 482 -10.41 -9.89 -18.32
C VAL A 482 -10.77 -9.96 -16.84
N GLY A 483 -10.93 -8.82 -16.16
CA GLY A 483 -11.34 -8.80 -14.76
C GLY A 483 -12.68 -9.50 -14.52
N ALA A 484 -13.67 -9.23 -15.37
CA ALA A 484 -14.98 -9.88 -15.31
C ALA A 484 -14.92 -11.40 -15.58
N ALA A 485 -13.99 -11.86 -16.43
CA ALA A 485 -13.75 -13.28 -16.65
C ALA A 485 -13.04 -13.92 -15.45
N LEU A 486 -11.98 -13.29 -14.92
CA LEU A 486 -11.25 -13.77 -13.74
C LEU A 486 -12.18 -13.90 -12.52
N ASN A 487 -13.06 -12.93 -12.29
CA ASN A 487 -14.05 -12.95 -11.22
C ASN A 487 -15.05 -14.11 -11.33
N ARG A 488 -15.29 -14.62 -12.54
CA ARG A 488 -16.20 -15.77 -12.77
C ARG A 488 -15.50 -17.11 -12.72
N MET A 489 -14.22 -17.17 -13.11
CA MET A 489 -13.47 -18.43 -13.22
C MET A 489 -12.82 -18.87 -11.91
N PHE A 490 -12.34 -17.89 -11.13
CA PHE A 490 -11.54 -18.12 -9.94
C PHE A 490 -12.26 -17.59 -8.71
N GLN A 491 -12.12 -18.30 -7.60
CA GLN A 491 -12.58 -17.78 -6.32
C GLN A 491 -11.68 -16.62 -5.87
N ARG A 492 -10.37 -16.79 -6.03
CA ARG A 492 -9.34 -15.79 -5.68
C ARG A 492 -8.19 -15.81 -6.68
N VAL A 493 -7.83 -14.65 -7.19
CA VAL A 493 -6.60 -14.36 -7.93
C VAL A 493 -5.84 -13.34 -7.10
N THR A 494 -4.66 -13.71 -6.62
CA THR A 494 -3.95 -12.97 -5.57
C THR A 494 -2.48 -12.80 -5.93
N PHE A 495 -1.81 -11.83 -5.31
CA PHE A 495 -0.36 -11.73 -5.33
C PHE A 495 0.21 -11.37 -3.96
N ASP A 496 1.46 -11.76 -3.73
CA ASP A 496 2.21 -11.36 -2.55
C ASP A 496 2.83 -9.96 -2.76
N GLN A 497 2.21 -8.93 -2.19
CA GLN A 497 2.63 -7.54 -2.42
C GLN A 497 4.04 -7.26 -1.89
N GLN A 498 4.42 -7.90 -0.77
CA GLN A 498 5.71 -7.66 -0.14
C GLN A 498 6.85 -8.18 -1.02
N SER A 499 6.74 -9.38 -1.60
CA SER A 499 7.73 -9.95 -2.50
C SER A 499 8.01 -9.07 -3.71
N PHE A 500 6.99 -8.42 -4.28
CA PHE A 500 7.18 -7.45 -5.35
C PHE A 500 7.89 -6.18 -4.87
N PHE A 501 7.55 -5.68 -3.68
CA PHE A 501 8.23 -4.50 -3.13
C PHE A 501 9.69 -4.77 -2.74
N ASP A 502 9.98 -5.94 -2.19
CA ASP A 502 11.34 -6.37 -1.86
C ASP A 502 12.17 -6.55 -3.12
N ALA A 503 11.61 -7.19 -4.16
CA ALA A 503 12.30 -7.35 -5.44
C ALA A 503 12.55 -6.02 -6.16
N LEU A 504 11.65 -5.04 -5.98
CA LEU A 504 11.72 -3.71 -6.59
C LEU A 504 12.30 -2.66 -5.63
N GLU A 505 12.89 -3.09 -4.51
CA GLU A 505 13.58 -2.20 -3.59
C GLU A 505 14.81 -1.60 -4.28
N GLY A 506 15.02 -0.29 -4.14
CA GLY A 506 16.06 0.43 -4.86
C GLY A 506 15.80 0.71 -6.35
N TYR A 507 14.82 0.04 -6.98
CA TYR A 507 14.39 0.34 -8.34
C TYR A 507 13.51 1.59 -8.38
N ASN A 508 13.99 2.65 -9.04
CA ASN A 508 13.27 3.92 -9.20
C ASN A 508 12.88 4.11 -10.67
N SER A 509 11.64 3.76 -11.00
CA SER A 509 11.07 4.02 -12.32
C SER A 509 11.18 5.52 -12.67
N GLY A 510 11.96 5.83 -13.70
CA GLY A 510 12.16 7.18 -14.21
C GLY A 510 13.38 7.97 -13.70
N LEU A 511 14.20 7.39 -12.80
CA LEU A 511 15.50 7.97 -12.41
C LEU A 511 16.69 7.05 -12.73
N SER A 512 16.46 5.74 -12.93
CA SER A 512 17.45 4.79 -13.42
C SER A 512 17.24 4.50 -14.91
N ASP A 513 18.31 4.44 -15.71
CA ASP A 513 18.29 3.95 -17.10
C ASP A 513 18.03 2.42 -17.22
N GLU A 514 17.88 1.75 -16.08
CA GLU A 514 17.73 0.30 -15.95
C GLU A 514 16.32 -0.16 -16.36
N LYS A 515 16.26 -1.17 -17.24
CA LYS A 515 15.01 -1.71 -17.81
C LYS A 515 14.65 -3.05 -17.19
N ILE A 516 13.35 -3.30 -16.98
CA ILE A 516 12.88 -4.57 -16.42
C ILE A 516 12.48 -5.57 -17.52
N ILE A 517 13.03 -6.77 -17.41
CA ILE A 517 12.61 -7.98 -18.14
C ILE A 517 11.80 -8.85 -17.18
N ILE A 518 10.56 -9.16 -17.53
CA ILE A 518 9.67 -9.96 -16.69
C ILE A 518 9.67 -11.39 -17.21
N MET A 519 10.05 -12.35 -16.36
CA MET A 519 10.16 -13.76 -16.73
C MET A 519 9.24 -14.60 -15.84
N PRO A 520 7.97 -14.80 -16.25
CA PRO A 520 7.04 -15.58 -15.46
C PRO A 520 7.15 -17.09 -15.73
N THR A 521 6.61 -17.92 -14.82
CA THR A 521 6.29 -19.33 -15.12
C THR A 521 5.29 -19.42 -16.28
N HIS A 522 5.34 -20.52 -17.05
CA HIS A 522 4.48 -20.72 -18.22
C HIS A 522 3.65 -22.00 -18.14
N ARG A 523 2.61 -21.98 -17.33
CA ARG A 523 1.72 -23.13 -17.04
C ARG A 523 0.37 -23.03 -17.75
N SER A 524 -0.08 -21.83 -18.12
CA SER A 524 -1.38 -21.58 -18.76
C SER A 524 -1.31 -20.43 -19.77
N TYR A 525 -2.24 -20.38 -20.74
CA TYR A 525 -2.43 -19.16 -21.53
C TYR A 525 -2.84 -17.96 -20.67
N MET A 526 -3.35 -18.22 -19.46
CA MET A 526 -3.66 -17.17 -18.50
C MET A 526 -2.42 -16.42 -18.01
N ASP A 527 -1.22 -16.97 -18.13
CA ASP A 527 0.02 -16.27 -17.72
C ASP A 527 0.24 -15.00 -18.56
N PHE A 528 -0.10 -15.05 -19.86
CA PHE A 528 -0.10 -13.88 -20.77
C PHE A 528 -1.08 -12.79 -20.36
N VAL A 529 -2.07 -13.12 -19.53
CA VAL A 529 -3.15 -12.22 -19.14
C VAL A 529 -2.93 -11.70 -17.73
N ILE A 530 -2.64 -12.58 -16.77
CA ILE A 530 -2.54 -12.25 -15.34
C ILE A 530 -1.39 -11.29 -15.08
N CYS A 531 -0.20 -11.50 -15.67
CA CYS A 531 0.94 -10.61 -15.43
C CYS A 531 0.70 -9.17 -15.94
N PRO A 532 0.35 -8.92 -17.22
CA PRO A 532 0.03 -7.57 -17.67
C PRO A 532 -1.16 -6.95 -16.93
N TYR A 533 -2.17 -7.76 -16.58
CA TYR A 533 -3.32 -7.30 -15.81
C TYR A 533 -2.93 -6.84 -14.39
N LEU A 534 -2.03 -7.58 -13.72
CA LEU A 534 -1.48 -7.20 -12.41
C LEU A 534 -0.78 -5.83 -12.48
N PHE A 535 0.15 -5.63 -13.41
CA PHE A 535 0.89 -4.36 -13.52
C PHE A 535 0.00 -3.19 -13.96
N TYR A 536 -1.07 -3.49 -14.72
CA TYR A 536 -2.09 -2.51 -15.05
C TYR A 536 -2.91 -2.09 -13.83
N GLN A 537 -3.41 -3.06 -13.05
CA GLN A 537 -4.26 -2.84 -11.88
C GLN A 537 -3.51 -2.25 -10.68
N PHE A 538 -2.20 -2.49 -10.57
CA PHE A 538 -1.36 -2.03 -9.46
C PHE A 538 -0.19 -1.13 -9.95
N PRO A 539 -0.46 0.13 -10.34
CA PRO A 539 0.54 1.07 -10.90
C PRO A 539 1.75 1.34 -10.03
N VAL A 540 1.52 1.33 -8.74
CA VAL A 540 2.47 1.63 -7.67
C VAL A 540 3.59 0.60 -7.55
N LEU A 541 3.48 -0.57 -8.18
CA LEU A 541 4.64 -1.44 -8.39
C LEU A 541 5.71 -0.75 -9.26
N GLY A 542 5.39 0.33 -9.98
CA GLY A 542 6.35 1.07 -10.80
C GLY A 542 6.80 0.35 -12.07
N VAL A 543 6.23 -0.83 -12.36
CA VAL A 543 6.55 -1.66 -13.54
C VAL A 543 5.63 -1.30 -14.70
N LYS A 544 6.20 -1.08 -15.91
CA LYS A 544 5.42 -0.80 -17.13
C LYS A 544 4.64 -2.03 -17.59
N ILE A 545 3.47 -1.79 -18.21
CA ILE A 545 2.72 -2.85 -18.89
C ILE A 545 3.66 -3.43 -19.96
N PRO A 546 4.05 -4.71 -19.86
CA PRO A 546 5.12 -5.21 -20.70
C PRO A 546 4.67 -5.55 -22.11
N ARG A 547 5.58 -5.41 -23.06
CA ARG A 547 5.49 -5.96 -24.40
C ARG A 547 5.77 -7.46 -24.35
N ILE A 548 4.87 -8.26 -24.90
CA ILE A 548 4.87 -9.70 -24.67
C ILE A 548 5.44 -10.44 -25.87
N ALA A 549 6.47 -11.26 -25.66
CA ALA A 549 6.96 -12.17 -26.68
C ALA A 549 5.94 -13.32 -26.86
N ALA A 550 5.29 -13.36 -28.02
CA ALA A 550 4.33 -14.38 -28.39
C ALA A 550 4.85 -15.24 -29.54
N GLN A 551 4.38 -16.48 -29.66
CA GLN A 551 4.73 -17.33 -30.80
C GLN A 551 4.02 -16.85 -32.08
N ASP A 552 4.70 -16.85 -33.23
CA ASP A 552 4.13 -16.40 -34.51
C ASP A 552 2.80 -17.09 -34.91
N GLN A 553 2.53 -18.31 -34.43
CA GLN A 553 1.24 -18.98 -34.69
C GLN A 553 0.03 -18.17 -34.22
N PHE A 554 0.16 -17.39 -33.13
CA PHE A 554 -0.90 -16.51 -32.64
C PHE A 554 -1.18 -15.33 -33.58
N SER A 555 -0.19 -14.91 -34.36
CA SER A 555 -0.32 -13.81 -35.33
C SER A 555 -1.28 -14.17 -36.47
N ARG A 556 -1.43 -15.47 -36.74
CA ARG A 556 -2.24 -16.03 -37.84
C ARG A 556 -3.71 -16.25 -37.48
N ILE A 557 -4.07 -16.13 -36.20
CA ILE A 557 -5.47 -16.29 -35.77
C ILE A 557 -6.22 -14.98 -36.06
N PRO A 558 -7.26 -14.97 -36.91
CA PRO A 558 -8.03 -13.76 -37.20
C PRO A 558 -8.60 -13.14 -35.93
N ILE A 559 -8.64 -11.80 -35.86
CA ILE A 559 -9.12 -10.99 -34.72
C ILE A 559 -8.23 -11.11 -33.47
N ILE A 560 -7.89 -12.33 -33.01
CA ILE A 560 -7.05 -12.56 -31.83
C ILE A 560 -5.63 -12.05 -32.09
N GLY A 561 -5.03 -12.34 -33.25
CA GLY A 561 -3.72 -11.82 -33.61
C GLY A 561 -3.70 -10.29 -33.72
N TRP A 562 -4.77 -9.69 -34.25
CA TRP A 562 -4.94 -8.23 -34.29
C TRP A 562 -5.04 -7.63 -32.88
N LEU A 563 -5.85 -8.23 -32.01
CA LEU A 563 -6.05 -7.78 -30.63
C LEU A 563 -4.74 -7.89 -29.83
N LEU A 564 -4.05 -9.04 -29.90
CA LEU A 564 -2.78 -9.25 -29.19
C LEU A 564 -1.72 -8.22 -29.59
N ARG A 565 -1.61 -7.87 -30.88
CA ARG A 565 -0.73 -6.77 -31.33
C ARG A 565 -1.10 -5.43 -30.67
N ARG A 566 -2.40 -5.10 -30.61
CA ARG A 566 -2.90 -3.89 -29.94
C ARG A 566 -2.68 -3.89 -28.42
N LEU A 567 -2.57 -5.08 -27.82
CA LEU A 567 -2.25 -5.28 -26.41
C LEU A 567 -0.73 -5.33 -26.12
N GLY A 568 0.12 -5.20 -27.15
CA GLY A 568 1.57 -5.12 -27.01
C GLY A 568 2.33 -6.43 -27.24
N ALA A 569 1.71 -7.44 -27.86
CA ALA A 569 2.43 -8.65 -28.26
C ALA A 569 3.32 -8.40 -29.50
N PHE A 570 4.56 -8.90 -29.46
CA PHE A 570 5.45 -9.04 -30.61
C PHE A 570 5.75 -10.52 -30.85
N TYR A 571 6.02 -10.92 -32.10
CA TYR A 571 6.02 -12.33 -32.48
C TYR A 571 7.41 -12.88 -32.74
N VAL A 572 7.68 -14.07 -32.18
CA VAL A 572 8.94 -14.79 -32.31
C VAL A 572 8.73 -16.07 -33.13
N ARG A 573 9.63 -16.32 -34.09
CA ARG A 573 9.64 -17.55 -34.92
C ARG A 573 10.43 -18.67 -34.22
N ARG A 574 9.94 -19.92 -34.30
CA ARG A 574 10.66 -21.10 -33.77
C ARG A 574 11.56 -21.72 -34.84
N GLY A 575 12.72 -22.24 -34.44
CA GLY A 575 13.49 -23.20 -35.24
C GLY A 575 14.62 -22.63 -36.10
N ILE A 576 14.94 -21.34 -36.00
CA ILE A 576 16.12 -20.79 -36.66
C ILE A 576 17.28 -21.00 -35.69
N GLY A 577 18.14 -21.99 -35.93
CA GLY A 577 19.40 -22.20 -35.17
C GLY A 577 20.43 -21.07 -35.37
N ARG A 578 20.00 -19.89 -35.81
CA ARG A 578 20.78 -18.67 -36.06
C ARG A 578 20.02 -17.48 -35.46
N ALA A 579 20.75 -16.43 -35.10
CA ALA A 579 20.15 -15.17 -34.66
C ALA A 579 19.19 -14.65 -35.75
N ASP A 580 17.93 -14.41 -35.37
CA ASP A 580 16.93 -13.80 -36.24
C ASP A 580 17.19 -12.27 -36.27
N PRO A 581 17.71 -11.70 -37.38
CA PRO A 581 18.08 -10.29 -37.42
C PRO A 581 16.87 -9.37 -37.24
N GLU A 582 15.70 -9.80 -37.71
CA GLU A 582 14.44 -9.06 -37.62
C GLU A 582 13.97 -8.97 -36.15
N LEU A 583 14.12 -10.05 -35.39
CA LEU A 583 13.84 -10.08 -33.96
C LEU A 583 14.83 -9.23 -33.14
N ASN A 584 16.11 -9.28 -33.47
CA ASN A 584 17.13 -8.47 -32.79
C ASN A 584 16.87 -6.98 -32.98
N GLU A 585 16.49 -6.57 -34.18
CA GLU A 585 16.12 -5.19 -34.49
C GLU A 585 14.85 -4.77 -33.74
N GLN A 586 13.82 -5.64 -33.70
CA GLN A 586 12.62 -5.38 -32.90
C GLN A 586 12.94 -5.21 -31.40
N ILE A 587 13.77 -6.09 -30.83
CA ILE A 587 14.19 -5.97 -29.43
C ILE A 587 14.98 -4.67 -29.21
N ARG A 588 15.88 -4.31 -30.15
CA ARG A 588 16.63 -3.05 -30.07
C ARG A 588 15.70 -1.85 -30.02
N GLN A 589 14.69 -1.80 -30.89
CA GLN A 589 13.69 -0.72 -30.92
C GLN A 589 12.87 -0.66 -29.63
N LEU A 590 12.42 -1.80 -29.10
CA LEU A 590 11.71 -1.85 -27.82
C LEU A 590 12.58 -1.34 -26.66
N VAL A 591 13.85 -1.72 -26.66
CA VAL A 591 14.84 -1.28 -25.67
C VAL A 591 15.18 0.20 -25.81
N GLU A 592 15.15 0.78 -27.01
CA GLU A 592 15.31 2.21 -27.25
C GLU A 592 14.08 3.03 -26.85
N GLN A 593 12.88 2.45 -26.99
CA GLN A 593 11.60 3.04 -26.55
C GLN A 593 11.34 2.94 -25.05
N ASP A 594 12.29 2.40 -24.28
CA ASP A 594 12.17 2.21 -22.83
C ASP A 594 10.96 1.33 -22.44
N GLU A 595 10.67 0.31 -23.25
CA GLU A 595 9.59 -0.64 -23.04
C GLU A 595 10.05 -1.81 -22.15
N HIS A 596 9.18 -2.23 -21.23
CA HIS A 596 9.41 -3.46 -20.47
C HIS A 596 9.04 -4.66 -21.32
N ILE A 597 9.79 -5.76 -21.20
CA ILE A 597 9.59 -6.95 -22.03
C ILE A 597 9.21 -8.13 -21.15
N LEU A 598 8.19 -8.89 -21.55
CA LEU A 598 7.80 -10.14 -20.91
C LEU A 598 8.01 -11.31 -21.87
N PHE A 599 8.74 -12.32 -21.41
CA PHE A 599 8.85 -13.59 -22.12
C PHE A 599 9.07 -14.75 -21.17
N PHE A 600 8.74 -15.96 -21.63
CA PHE A 600 8.79 -17.15 -20.80
C PHE A 600 10.16 -17.84 -20.92
N PRO A 601 10.83 -18.15 -19.80
CA PRO A 601 12.18 -18.72 -19.80
C PRO A 601 12.28 -20.00 -20.63
N GLU A 602 11.25 -20.86 -20.57
CA GLU A 602 11.24 -22.18 -21.19
C GLU A 602 10.91 -22.16 -22.69
N GLY A 603 10.35 -21.04 -23.20
CA GLY A 603 9.91 -20.89 -24.60
C GLY A 603 8.71 -21.75 -25.02
N GLN A 604 8.24 -22.67 -24.16
CA GLN A 604 7.02 -23.45 -24.31
C GLN A 604 6.22 -23.44 -22.99
N ARG A 605 4.96 -23.86 -23.06
CA ARG A 605 4.15 -24.07 -21.84
C ARG A 605 4.49 -25.41 -21.24
N SER A 606 4.70 -25.43 -19.93
CA SER A 606 4.79 -26.67 -19.17
C SER A 606 3.40 -27.26 -18.95
N ARG A 607 3.07 -28.29 -19.74
CA ARG A 607 1.77 -28.98 -19.69
C ARG A 607 1.65 -29.90 -18.47
N SER A 608 2.77 -30.51 -18.08
CA SER A 608 2.90 -31.35 -16.88
C SER A 608 3.15 -30.54 -15.60
N ARG A 609 3.32 -29.21 -15.71
CA ARG A 609 3.76 -28.28 -14.64
C ARG A 609 5.20 -28.47 -14.15
N GLU A 610 5.99 -29.30 -14.84
CA GLU A 610 7.44 -29.45 -14.63
C GLU A 610 8.21 -28.23 -15.16
N PHE A 611 9.31 -27.88 -14.51
CA PHE A 611 10.20 -26.84 -15.03
C PHE A 611 11.04 -27.40 -16.18
N LEU A 612 11.00 -26.72 -17.33
CA LEU A 612 11.76 -27.10 -18.52
C LEU A 612 13.09 -26.35 -18.60
N SER A 613 14.06 -26.87 -19.37
CA SER A 613 15.33 -26.18 -19.59
C SER A 613 15.13 -24.81 -20.25
N PRO A 614 15.85 -23.77 -19.82
CA PRO A 614 15.60 -22.41 -20.27
C PRO A 614 16.14 -22.20 -21.69
N ARG A 615 15.38 -21.47 -22.52
CA ARG A 615 15.78 -21.02 -23.84
C ARG A 615 16.47 -19.67 -23.74
N ARG A 616 17.71 -19.61 -24.21
CA ARG A 616 18.62 -18.46 -24.02
C ARG A 616 18.57 -17.42 -25.14
N GLY A 617 17.81 -17.66 -26.21
CA GLY A 617 17.82 -16.83 -27.42
C GLY A 617 17.50 -15.37 -27.16
N LEU A 618 16.37 -15.09 -26.49
CA LEU A 618 15.95 -13.71 -26.18
C LEU A 618 16.91 -13.01 -25.21
N LEU A 619 17.45 -13.72 -24.21
CA LEU A 619 18.45 -13.18 -23.29
C LEU A 619 19.74 -12.77 -24.02
N ARG A 620 20.21 -13.59 -24.98
CA ARG A 620 21.36 -13.24 -25.83
C ARG A 620 21.07 -12.04 -26.73
N SER A 621 19.87 -11.97 -27.31
CA SER A 621 19.44 -10.80 -28.08
C SER A 621 19.45 -9.53 -27.24
N LEU A 622 18.95 -9.59 -26.00
CA LEU A 622 18.97 -8.46 -25.07
C LEU A 622 20.41 -8.08 -24.69
N GLN A 623 21.26 -9.05 -24.35
CA GLN A 623 22.68 -8.81 -24.05
C GLN A 623 23.42 -8.15 -25.22
N SER A 624 23.12 -8.53 -26.47
CA SER A 624 23.74 -7.96 -27.67
C SER A 624 23.42 -6.48 -27.90
N THR A 625 22.42 -5.92 -27.18
CA THR A 625 22.15 -4.47 -27.21
C THR A 625 23.21 -3.65 -26.50
N GLY A 626 24.08 -4.28 -25.68
CA GLY A 626 25.10 -3.61 -24.90
C GLY A 626 24.57 -2.86 -23.67
N LYS A 627 23.27 -2.97 -23.34
CA LYS A 627 22.65 -2.34 -22.16
C LYS A 627 22.54 -3.31 -20.99
N SER A 628 22.43 -2.76 -19.79
CA SER A 628 22.10 -3.53 -18.57
C SER A 628 20.59 -3.56 -18.33
N PHE A 629 20.10 -4.70 -17.85
CA PHE A 629 18.71 -4.98 -17.56
C PHE A 629 18.57 -5.63 -16.18
N LYS A 630 17.43 -5.41 -15.54
CA LYS A 630 17.01 -6.14 -14.35
C LYS A 630 15.98 -7.19 -14.74
N ILE A 631 16.18 -8.44 -14.33
CA ILE A 631 15.26 -9.54 -14.58
C ILE A 631 14.39 -9.74 -13.34
N LEU A 632 13.07 -9.76 -13.53
CA LEU A 632 12.05 -9.96 -12.51
C LEU A 632 11.40 -11.35 -12.69
N PRO A 633 11.80 -12.37 -11.91
CA PRO A 633 11.16 -13.68 -11.92
C PRO A 633 9.77 -13.62 -11.27
N VAL A 634 8.73 -14.10 -11.97
CA VAL A 634 7.35 -14.09 -11.47
C VAL A 634 6.74 -15.49 -11.45
N SER A 635 6.60 -16.08 -10.27
CA SER A 635 5.99 -17.41 -10.13
C SER A 635 4.46 -17.31 -10.06
N ILE A 636 3.78 -18.05 -10.94
CA ILE A 636 2.31 -18.11 -11.00
C ILE A 636 1.88 -19.54 -10.67
N SER A 637 1.10 -19.65 -9.59
CA SER A 637 0.66 -20.92 -9.04
C SER A 637 -0.84 -21.07 -9.16
N TYR A 638 -1.29 -22.22 -9.69
CA TYR A 638 -2.69 -22.52 -9.99
C TYR A 638 -3.14 -23.77 -9.26
N GLU A 639 -4.34 -23.76 -8.69
CA GLU A 639 -5.00 -25.02 -8.34
C GLU A 639 -5.39 -25.78 -9.61
N ARG A 640 -6.20 -25.16 -10.46
CA ARG A 640 -6.58 -25.70 -11.77
C ARG A 640 -6.37 -24.67 -12.87
N VAL A 641 -6.16 -25.16 -14.09
CA VAL A 641 -5.96 -24.34 -15.29
C VAL A 641 -7.09 -24.57 -16.30
N PRO A 642 -7.51 -23.57 -17.08
CA PRO A 642 -8.53 -23.74 -18.13
C PRO A 642 -8.24 -24.88 -19.11
N GLU A 643 -6.96 -25.13 -19.40
CA GLU A 643 -6.49 -26.07 -20.42
C GLU A 643 -6.32 -27.51 -19.92
N GLU A 644 -6.66 -27.78 -18.66
CA GLU A 644 -6.38 -29.05 -17.98
C GLU A 644 -6.89 -30.27 -18.77
N GLY A 645 -8.13 -30.22 -19.28
CA GLY A 645 -8.70 -31.30 -20.08
C GLY A 645 -8.01 -31.53 -21.43
N ALA A 646 -7.37 -30.50 -22.00
CA ALA A 646 -6.57 -30.64 -23.21
C ALA A 646 -5.19 -31.23 -22.89
N PHE A 647 -4.57 -30.80 -21.78
CA PHE A 647 -3.29 -31.35 -21.33
C PHE A 647 -3.39 -32.84 -21.03
N ILE A 648 -4.45 -33.29 -20.36
CA ILE A 648 -4.67 -34.73 -20.08
C ILE A 648 -4.78 -35.55 -21.37
N ARG A 649 -5.49 -35.06 -22.40
CA ARG A 649 -5.62 -35.77 -23.69
C ARG A 649 -4.30 -35.82 -24.45
N GLU A 650 -3.53 -34.73 -24.44
CA GLU A 650 -2.23 -34.67 -25.10
C GLU A 650 -1.19 -35.58 -24.42
N THR A 651 -1.22 -35.71 -23.08
CA THR A 651 -0.35 -36.64 -22.34
C THR A 651 -0.72 -38.11 -22.59
N GLN A 652 -1.97 -38.39 -22.96
CA GLN A 652 -2.45 -39.72 -23.37
C GLN A 652 -2.20 -40.02 -24.87
N GLU A 653 -1.19 -39.36 -25.48
CA GLU A 653 -0.75 -39.55 -26.87
C GLU A 653 -1.79 -39.25 -27.98
N GLN A 654 -2.89 -38.56 -27.67
CA GLN A 654 -3.81 -38.09 -28.71
C GLN A 654 -3.29 -36.80 -29.38
N GLU A 655 -3.49 -36.69 -30.70
CA GLU A 655 -3.03 -35.55 -31.51
C GLU A 655 -3.48 -34.19 -30.94
N ARG A 656 -2.62 -33.17 -31.11
CA ARG A 656 -2.90 -31.78 -30.70
C ARG A 656 -4.21 -31.29 -31.32
N PRO A 657 -5.27 -31.04 -30.54
CA PRO A 657 -6.46 -30.41 -31.10
C PRO A 657 -6.10 -28.99 -31.52
N ARG A 658 -6.35 -28.64 -32.79
CA ARG A 658 -6.28 -27.23 -33.23
C ARG A 658 -7.25 -26.42 -32.36
N MET A 659 -6.80 -25.28 -31.85
CA MET A 659 -7.69 -24.36 -31.13
C MET A 659 -8.83 -23.93 -32.08
N SER A 660 -10.02 -24.47 -31.85
CA SER A 660 -11.22 -24.11 -32.60
C SER A 660 -11.87 -22.89 -31.94
N LEU A 661 -12.20 -21.88 -32.74
CA LEU A 661 -12.97 -20.71 -32.30
C LEU A 661 -14.31 -21.14 -31.65
N PHE A 662 -14.91 -22.22 -32.15
CA PHE A 662 -16.15 -22.78 -31.61
C PHE A 662 -15.95 -23.39 -30.22
N ALA A 663 -14.83 -24.08 -29.98
CA ALA A 663 -14.49 -24.61 -28.66
C ALA A 663 -14.26 -23.48 -27.64
N LEU A 664 -13.62 -22.38 -28.08
CA LEU A 664 -13.46 -21.17 -27.27
C LEU A 664 -14.81 -20.54 -26.92
N ILE A 665 -15.72 -20.38 -27.88
CA ILE A 665 -17.07 -19.83 -27.66
C ILE A 665 -17.86 -20.68 -26.66
N ARG A 666 -17.87 -22.02 -26.83
CA ARG A 666 -18.57 -22.95 -25.92
C ARG A 666 -18.02 -22.87 -24.50
N TRP A 667 -16.70 -22.78 -24.38
CA TRP A 667 -16.04 -22.64 -23.09
C TRP A 667 -16.36 -21.28 -22.44
N THR A 668 -16.32 -20.19 -23.21
CA THR A 668 -16.72 -18.84 -22.76
C THR A 668 -18.17 -18.81 -22.28
N TYR A 669 -19.08 -19.47 -23.00
CA TYR A 669 -20.47 -19.62 -22.58
C TYR A 669 -20.61 -20.39 -21.25
N SER A 670 -19.83 -21.46 -21.08
CA SER A 670 -19.81 -22.25 -19.82
C SER A 670 -19.29 -21.42 -18.64
N MET A 671 -18.32 -20.54 -18.88
CA MET A 671 -17.79 -19.58 -17.90
C MET A 671 -18.81 -18.49 -17.55
N ILE A 672 -19.54 -17.94 -18.54
CA ILE A 672 -20.63 -16.97 -18.31
C ILE A 672 -21.74 -17.57 -17.45
N LEU A 673 -22.07 -18.84 -17.66
CA LEU A 673 -23.05 -19.58 -16.86
C LEU A 673 -22.56 -19.97 -15.45
N GLY A 674 -21.35 -19.58 -15.04
CA GLY A 674 -20.79 -19.89 -13.72
C GLY A 674 -20.46 -21.37 -13.50
N ARG A 675 -20.35 -22.16 -14.57
CA ARG A 675 -20.06 -23.61 -14.51
C ARG A 675 -18.56 -23.93 -14.42
N VAL A 676 -17.71 -22.89 -14.40
CA VAL A 676 -16.25 -23.02 -14.37
C VAL A 676 -15.76 -22.52 -13.02
N ARG A 677 -15.23 -23.44 -12.19
CA ARG A 677 -14.59 -23.13 -10.91
C ARG A 677 -13.19 -23.70 -10.90
N LEU A 678 -12.19 -22.82 -11.04
CA LEU A 678 -10.78 -23.18 -11.14
C LEU A 678 -10.01 -22.98 -9.83
N GLY A 679 -10.69 -22.50 -8.79
CA GLY A 679 -10.10 -22.34 -7.46
C GLY A 679 -9.29 -21.05 -7.34
N ARG A 680 -8.06 -21.19 -6.82
CA ARG A 680 -7.15 -20.08 -6.51
C ARG A 680 -6.00 -19.97 -7.49
N VAL A 681 -5.61 -18.73 -7.77
CA VAL A 681 -4.33 -18.35 -8.38
C VAL A 681 -3.57 -17.44 -7.43
N HIS A 682 -2.27 -17.69 -7.29
CA HIS A 682 -1.39 -16.85 -6.50
C HIS A 682 -0.10 -16.52 -7.27
N VAL A 683 0.30 -15.25 -7.23
CA VAL A 683 1.47 -14.71 -7.92
C VAL A 683 2.49 -14.24 -6.87
N LYS A 684 3.72 -14.73 -6.95
CA LYS A 684 4.81 -14.36 -6.05
C LYS A 684 6.05 -13.95 -6.86
N CYS A 685 6.75 -12.92 -6.40
CA CYS A 685 7.95 -12.42 -7.07
C CYS A 685 9.20 -13.05 -6.45
N GLY A 686 10.16 -13.43 -7.30
CA GLY A 686 11.51 -13.81 -6.86
C GLY A 686 12.44 -12.61 -6.77
N LYS A 687 13.69 -12.84 -6.34
CA LYS A 687 14.71 -11.79 -6.27
C LYS A 687 15.02 -11.25 -7.65
N MET A 688 15.28 -9.95 -7.72
CA MET A 688 15.64 -9.30 -8.96
C MET A 688 17.09 -9.65 -9.33
N LEU A 689 17.30 -10.11 -10.56
CA LEU A 689 18.60 -10.50 -11.10
C LEU A 689 19.09 -9.45 -12.10
N GLU A 690 20.37 -9.48 -12.45
CA GLU A 690 20.95 -8.55 -13.42
C GLU A 690 21.40 -9.27 -14.69
N LEU A 691 21.17 -8.61 -15.83
CA LEU A 691 21.72 -8.99 -17.13
C LEU A 691 22.47 -7.80 -17.69
N ASN A 692 23.79 -7.86 -17.68
CA ASN A 692 24.68 -6.88 -18.29
C ASN A 692 25.53 -7.53 -19.42
N PRO A 693 26.30 -6.75 -20.19
CA PRO A 693 27.11 -7.28 -21.30
C PRO A 693 28.09 -8.38 -20.91
N GLU A 694 28.50 -8.45 -19.64
CA GLU A 694 29.48 -9.42 -19.12
C GLU A 694 28.83 -10.64 -18.45
N THR A 695 27.51 -10.61 -18.23
CA THR A 695 26.78 -11.68 -17.52
C THR A 695 26.79 -12.99 -18.30
N ASP A 696 27.09 -14.11 -17.66
CA ASP A 696 26.88 -15.43 -18.28
C ASP A 696 25.37 -15.72 -18.42
N VAL A 697 24.88 -15.66 -19.65
CA VAL A 697 23.47 -15.94 -19.99
C VAL A 697 23.06 -17.35 -19.57
N HIS A 698 23.99 -18.31 -19.55
CA HIS A 698 23.69 -19.64 -19.04
C HIS A 698 23.37 -19.60 -17.55
N ALA A 699 24.31 -19.11 -16.74
CA ALA A 699 24.16 -19.02 -15.29
C ALA A 699 22.89 -18.23 -14.89
N VAL A 700 22.68 -17.04 -15.45
CA VAL A 700 21.51 -16.21 -15.10
C VAL A 700 20.19 -16.89 -15.50
N SER A 701 20.15 -17.62 -16.62
CA SER A 701 18.94 -18.33 -17.04
C SER A 701 18.54 -19.46 -16.08
N HIS A 702 19.52 -20.11 -15.44
CA HIS A 702 19.29 -21.11 -14.40
C HIS A 702 18.94 -20.45 -13.06
N GLN A 703 19.57 -19.33 -12.70
CA GLN A 703 19.17 -18.54 -11.52
C GLN A 703 17.71 -18.10 -11.60
N VAL A 704 17.23 -17.65 -12.78
CA VAL A 704 15.82 -17.32 -12.99
C VAL A 704 14.91 -18.53 -12.69
N LEU A 705 15.26 -19.72 -13.19
CA LEU A 705 14.45 -20.91 -12.91
C LEU A 705 14.44 -21.28 -11.42
N ASN A 706 15.58 -21.17 -10.74
CA ASN A 706 15.66 -21.39 -9.29
C ASN A 706 14.76 -20.41 -8.53
N GLU A 707 14.79 -19.12 -8.89
CA GLU A 707 13.92 -18.11 -8.29
C GLU A 707 12.42 -18.42 -8.53
N LEU A 708 12.05 -18.92 -9.72
CA LEU A 708 10.68 -19.34 -10.00
C LEU A 708 10.25 -20.59 -9.21
N GLN A 709 11.16 -21.54 -9.00
CA GLN A 709 10.96 -22.74 -8.21
C GLN A 709 10.80 -22.43 -6.73
N GLU A 710 11.72 -21.67 -6.14
CA GLU A 710 11.70 -21.27 -4.72
C GLU A 710 10.47 -20.44 -4.38
N ASN A 711 9.98 -19.63 -5.33
CA ASN A 711 8.79 -18.79 -5.13
C ASN A 711 7.49 -19.43 -5.62
N THR A 712 7.50 -20.73 -5.97
CA THR A 712 6.25 -21.46 -6.25
C THR A 712 5.44 -21.61 -4.97
N VAL A 713 4.15 -21.29 -5.05
CA VAL A 713 3.21 -21.33 -3.92
C VAL A 713 2.25 -22.49 -4.07
N LEU A 714 1.97 -23.16 -2.96
CA LEU A 714 1.12 -24.34 -2.89
C LEU A 714 -0.18 -24.01 -2.20
N THR A 715 -1.18 -24.88 -2.38
CA THR A 715 -2.42 -24.80 -1.61
C THR A 715 -2.75 -26.15 -1.01
N THR A 716 -3.64 -26.19 0.00
CA THR A 716 -4.13 -27.47 0.55
C THR A 716 -4.69 -28.39 -0.51
N TYR A 717 -5.29 -27.86 -1.59
CA TYR A 717 -5.78 -28.66 -2.71
C TYR A 717 -4.68 -29.53 -3.36
N HIS A 718 -3.46 -28.97 -3.53
CA HIS A 718 -2.33 -29.71 -4.07
C HIS A 718 -1.93 -30.89 -3.17
N LEU A 719 -1.88 -30.63 -1.86
CA LEU A 719 -1.49 -31.63 -0.85
C LEU A 719 -2.56 -32.71 -0.70
N GLU A 720 -3.83 -32.30 -0.66
CA GLU A 720 -4.97 -33.21 -0.60
C GLU A 720 -5.05 -34.14 -1.80
N SER A 721 -4.77 -33.64 -3.00
CA SER A 721 -4.75 -34.45 -4.22
C SER A 721 -3.70 -35.56 -4.11
N PHE A 722 -2.48 -35.23 -3.68
CA PHE A 722 -1.40 -36.20 -3.49
C PHE A 722 -1.71 -37.23 -2.40
N VAL A 723 -2.20 -36.78 -1.24
CA VAL A 723 -2.54 -37.67 -0.12
C VAL A 723 -3.67 -38.63 -0.50
N ASN A 724 -4.69 -38.17 -1.23
CA ASN A 724 -5.84 -39.00 -1.60
C ASN A 724 -5.45 -40.21 -2.47
N HIS A 725 -4.50 -40.06 -3.37
CA HIS A 725 -4.00 -41.15 -4.21
C HIS A 725 -3.20 -42.19 -3.45
N HIS A 726 -2.23 -41.72 -2.67
CA HIS A 726 -1.35 -42.60 -1.91
C HIS A 726 -2.10 -43.31 -0.76
N ARG A 727 -3.29 -42.82 -0.38
CA ARG A 727 -4.22 -43.55 0.49
C ARG A 727 -4.98 -44.68 -0.21
N ARG A 728 -5.20 -44.61 -1.53
CA ARG A 728 -5.97 -45.62 -2.28
C ARG A 728 -5.17 -46.87 -2.60
N ASP A 729 -3.87 -46.72 -2.79
CA ASP A 729 -2.96 -47.85 -2.96
C ASP A 729 -2.79 -48.63 -1.65
N CYS A 730 -3.07 -48.01 -0.49
CA CYS A 730 -3.15 -48.66 0.81
C CYS A 730 -4.55 -49.28 1.05
N ARG A 731 -4.89 -50.39 0.36
CA ARG A 731 -6.13 -51.17 0.63
C ARG A 731 -6.04 -52.01 1.92
N CYS A 732 -5.70 -51.39 3.03
CA CYS A 732 -5.70 -52.05 4.33
C CYS A 732 -5.96 -51.02 5.42
N SER A 733 -6.55 -51.45 6.53
CA SER A 733 -6.90 -50.70 7.75
C SER A 733 -5.70 -50.07 8.48
N SER A 734 -4.56 -49.96 7.80
CA SER A 734 -3.29 -49.47 8.28
C SER A 734 -3.17 -47.95 8.08
N PRO A 735 -2.40 -47.25 8.93
CA PRO A 735 -2.16 -45.82 8.77
C PRO A 735 -1.60 -45.49 7.38
N CYS A 736 -1.93 -44.30 6.85
CA CYS A 736 -1.43 -43.84 5.56
C CYS A 736 0.11 -43.98 5.52
N ALA A 737 0.66 -44.58 4.46
CA ALA A 737 2.11 -44.75 4.31
C ALA A 737 2.85 -43.40 4.37
N ILE A 738 2.16 -42.31 4.03
CA ILE A 738 2.62 -40.95 4.31
C ILE A 738 2.40 -40.68 5.80
N SER A 739 3.49 -40.63 6.56
CA SER A 739 3.57 -40.18 7.98
C SER A 739 2.93 -41.07 9.06
N GLY A 740 2.36 -42.23 8.73
CA GLY A 740 1.70 -43.08 9.74
C GLY A 740 0.37 -42.48 10.28
N ALA A 741 -0.17 -41.46 9.61
CA ALA A 741 -1.38 -40.77 10.04
C ALA A 741 -2.67 -41.55 9.70
N LYS A 742 -3.61 -41.60 10.65
CA LYS A 742 -4.94 -42.25 10.45
C LYS A 742 -5.90 -41.38 9.64
N ARG A 743 -5.94 -40.06 9.90
CA ARG A 743 -6.84 -39.11 9.22
C ARG A 743 -6.14 -38.35 8.10
N ARG A 744 -6.90 -37.99 7.05
CA ARG A 744 -6.37 -37.27 5.87
C ARG A 744 -5.88 -35.88 6.25
N SER A 745 -6.61 -35.18 7.12
CA SER A 745 -6.21 -33.89 7.68
C SER A 745 -4.83 -33.95 8.33
N ASP A 746 -4.54 -35.04 9.06
CA ASP A 746 -3.29 -35.19 9.80
C ASP A 746 -2.10 -35.40 8.82
N ALA A 747 -2.30 -36.20 7.76
CA ALA A 747 -1.30 -36.39 6.70
C ALA A 747 -1.05 -35.12 5.87
N VAL A 748 -2.11 -34.37 5.53
CA VAL A 748 -2.00 -33.08 4.83
C VAL A 748 -1.26 -32.05 5.69
N ASN A 749 -1.57 -31.98 6.98
CA ASN A 749 -0.88 -31.09 7.92
C ASN A 749 0.60 -31.47 8.09
N TRP A 750 0.91 -32.77 8.14
CA TRP A 750 2.29 -33.24 8.16
C TRP A 750 3.05 -32.84 6.90
N LEU A 751 2.46 -33.06 5.71
CA LEU A 751 3.09 -32.71 4.43
C LEU A 751 3.28 -31.20 4.29
N ARG A 752 2.28 -30.41 4.70
CA ARG A 752 2.37 -28.95 4.80
C ARG A 752 3.59 -28.55 5.64
N LYS A 753 3.72 -29.11 6.85
CA LYS A 753 4.85 -28.81 7.74
C LYS A 753 6.21 -29.16 7.12
N GLN A 754 6.31 -30.32 6.45
CA GLN A 754 7.55 -30.75 5.78
C GLN A 754 7.96 -29.83 4.64
N LEU A 755 6.99 -29.32 3.89
CA LEU A 755 7.20 -28.36 2.81
C LEU A 755 7.59 -26.97 3.35
N GLU A 756 6.91 -26.50 4.39
CA GLU A 756 7.21 -25.22 5.05
C GLU A 756 8.61 -25.20 5.69
N GLU A 757 9.03 -26.29 6.33
CA GLU A 757 10.40 -26.47 6.84
C GLU A 757 11.48 -26.40 5.73
N ARG A 758 11.09 -26.69 4.48
CA ARG A 758 11.96 -26.61 3.29
C ARG A 758 11.82 -25.29 2.54
N GLY A 759 11.09 -24.32 3.10
CA GLY A 759 10.93 -22.98 2.55
C GLY A 759 9.75 -22.80 1.59
N ALA A 760 8.92 -23.83 1.38
CA ALA A 760 7.73 -23.68 0.56
C ALA A 760 6.67 -22.83 1.27
N THR A 761 5.90 -22.05 0.49
CA THR A 761 4.73 -21.33 1.00
C THR A 761 3.47 -22.15 0.70
N VAL A 762 2.70 -22.52 1.71
CA VAL A 762 1.44 -23.27 1.56
C VAL A 762 0.26 -22.42 2.03
N LEU A 763 -0.66 -22.12 1.12
CA LEU A 763 -1.88 -21.37 1.39
C LEU A 763 -3.09 -22.30 1.58
N ASP A 764 -4.19 -21.77 2.11
CA ASP A 764 -5.46 -22.51 2.11
C ASP A 764 -6.05 -22.56 0.70
N GLY A 765 -6.50 -23.74 0.30
CA GLY A 765 -7.10 -23.95 -1.01
C GLY A 765 -8.51 -23.38 -1.12
N ALA A 766 -8.88 -23.02 -2.35
CA ALA A 766 -10.25 -22.63 -2.71
C ALA A 766 -11.09 -23.86 -3.12
N LEU A 767 -10.41 -24.91 -3.61
CA LEU A 767 -11.01 -26.19 -3.94
C LEU A 767 -10.71 -27.22 -2.84
N SER A 768 -11.58 -28.22 -2.75
CA SER A 768 -11.36 -29.44 -1.96
C SER A 768 -11.42 -30.66 -2.88
N VAL A 769 -10.67 -31.71 -2.54
CA VAL A 769 -10.72 -32.97 -3.29
C VAL A 769 -11.87 -33.84 -2.75
N ASP A 770 -12.86 -34.11 -3.58
CA ASP A 770 -13.98 -35.04 -3.32
C ASP A 770 -13.46 -36.48 -3.23
N GLU A 771 -13.81 -37.19 -2.16
CA GLU A 771 -13.40 -38.58 -1.93
C GLU A 771 -14.11 -39.54 -2.88
N ASN A 772 -15.35 -39.21 -3.27
CA ASN A 772 -16.19 -40.01 -4.14
C ASN A 772 -15.87 -39.77 -5.64
N HIS A 773 -15.33 -38.60 -5.98
CA HIS A 773 -14.95 -38.22 -7.35
C HIS A 773 -13.51 -37.71 -7.40
N PRO A 774 -12.52 -38.62 -7.42
CA PRO A 774 -11.12 -38.25 -7.44
C PRO A 774 -10.69 -37.50 -8.68
N VAL A 775 -9.66 -36.69 -8.48
CA VAL A 775 -8.79 -36.17 -9.52
C VAL A 775 -8.19 -37.34 -10.32
N SER A 776 -8.05 -37.20 -11.65
CA SER A 776 -7.47 -38.25 -12.48
C SER A 776 -5.97 -38.43 -12.18
N PRO A 777 -5.38 -39.64 -12.32
CA PRO A 777 -3.96 -39.86 -12.04
C PRO A 777 -3.01 -38.93 -12.82
N ALA A 778 -3.35 -38.61 -14.08
CA ALA A 778 -2.60 -37.69 -14.90
C ALA A 778 -2.62 -36.24 -14.35
N LEU A 779 -3.77 -35.79 -13.86
CA LEU A 779 -3.91 -34.45 -13.27
C LEU A 779 -3.18 -34.37 -11.93
N GLU A 780 -3.24 -35.42 -11.15
CA GLU A 780 -2.54 -35.47 -9.87
C GLU A 780 -1.02 -35.45 -10.03
N THR A 781 -0.48 -36.26 -10.95
CA THR A 781 0.95 -36.22 -11.28
C THR A 781 1.36 -34.80 -11.68
N SER A 782 0.52 -34.13 -12.48
CA SER A 782 0.74 -32.74 -12.84
C SER A 782 0.71 -31.79 -11.63
N LEU A 783 -0.22 -31.97 -10.69
CA LEU A 783 -0.30 -31.18 -9.46
C LEU A 783 0.92 -31.41 -8.55
N MET A 784 1.47 -32.62 -8.51
CA MET A 784 2.67 -32.98 -7.76
C MET A 784 3.93 -32.33 -8.37
N ASN A 785 4.06 -32.36 -9.69
CA ASN A 785 5.19 -31.80 -10.43
C ASN A 785 5.39 -30.29 -10.20
N GLN A 786 4.35 -29.59 -9.72
CA GLN A 786 4.44 -28.20 -9.32
C GLN A 786 5.33 -27.97 -8.08
N TRP A 787 5.58 -28.99 -7.25
CA TRP A 787 6.23 -28.81 -5.94
C TRP A 787 7.21 -29.89 -5.53
N ILE A 788 7.33 -30.97 -6.30
CA ILE A 788 8.23 -32.08 -5.97
C ILE A 788 9.70 -31.64 -5.82
N HIS A 789 10.09 -30.55 -6.49
CA HIS A 789 11.43 -29.96 -6.42
C HIS A 789 11.83 -29.45 -5.03
N PHE A 790 10.89 -29.27 -4.10
CA PHE A 790 11.21 -28.97 -2.70
C PHE A 790 11.83 -30.18 -1.96
N PHE A 791 11.59 -31.41 -2.43
CA PHE A 791 12.16 -32.64 -1.86
C PHE A 791 13.43 -33.09 -2.57
N ASP A 792 13.57 -32.77 -3.86
CA ASP A 792 14.75 -33.08 -4.67
C ASP A 792 15.10 -31.90 -5.59
N ARG A 793 16.18 -31.18 -5.25
CA ARG A 793 16.63 -29.99 -5.99
C ARG A 793 17.27 -30.32 -7.35
N ASP A 794 17.65 -31.58 -7.60
CA ASP A 794 18.30 -32.01 -8.84
C ASP A 794 17.31 -32.43 -9.95
N THR A 795 16.00 -32.34 -9.71
CA THR A 795 14.93 -32.69 -10.69
C THR A 795 14.78 -31.71 -11.85
N VAL A 796 15.71 -30.76 -12.03
CA VAL A 796 15.70 -29.85 -13.19
C VAL A 796 15.91 -30.65 -14.48
N ALA A 797 14.86 -30.76 -15.29
CA ALA A 797 14.86 -31.31 -16.65
C ALA A 797 15.33 -32.78 -16.79
N MET A 798 14.54 -33.73 -16.30
CA MET A 798 14.61 -35.12 -16.79
C MET A 798 13.69 -35.32 -18.01
N PRO A 799 14.17 -35.92 -19.13
CA PRO A 799 13.31 -36.33 -20.24
C PRO A 799 12.26 -37.36 -19.77
N GLN A 800 11.09 -37.36 -20.43
CA GLN A 800 9.86 -38.13 -20.10
C GLN A 800 9.99 -39.67 -20.03
N SER A 801 11.18 -40.26 -19.91
CA SER A 801 11.35 -41.71 -20.03
C SER A 801 12.45 -42.24 -19.11
N SER A 802 12.19 -42.32 -17.79
CA SER A 802 12.78 -43.34 -16.88
C SER A 802 12.54 -43.10 -15.38
N ALA A 803 11.98 -41.97 -14.95
CA ALA A 803 12.02 -41.56 -13.53
C ALA A 803 10.85 -42.02 -12.63
N PHE A 804 10.18 -43.15 -12.92
CA PHE A 804 9.36 -43.83 -11.90
C PHE A 804 10.20 -44.72 -10.96
N ALA A 805 11.48 -44.94 -11.27
CA ALA A 805 12.33 -45.89 -10.53
C ALA A 805 13.39 -45.27 -9.60
N ALA A 806 13.56 -43.94 -9.58
CA ALA A 806 14.75 -43.34 -8.96
C ALA A 806 14.50 -42.09 -8.10
N VAL A 807 13.24 -41.72 -7.80
CA VAL A 807 13.02 -40.94 -6.58
C VAL A 807 13.19 -41.93 -5.43
N ASP A 808 14.38 -41.95 -4.86
CA ASP A 808 14.74 -42.81 -3.74
C ASP A 808 13.74 -42.51 -2.60
N TYR A 809 12.73 -43.38 -2.42
CA TYR A 809 11.67 -43.30 -1.40
C TYR A 809 12.21 -43.38 0.06
N LYS A 810 13.50 -43.14 0.28
CA LYS A 810 14.15 -43.13 1.60
C LYS A 810 13.61 -42.07 2.55
N VAL A 811 12.98 -41.00 2.05
CA VAL A 811 12.32 -40.00 2.91
C VAL A 811 10.95 -40.48 3.42
N PHE A 812 10.41 -41.58 2.87
CA PHE A 812 9.09 -42.13 3.18
C PHE A 812 9.13 -43.62 3.62
N GLU A 813 10.22 -44.10 4.24
CA GLU A 813 10.26 -45.47 4.74
C GLU A 813 9.29 -45.69 5.92
N VAL A 814 8.24 -46.49 5.67
CA VAL A 814 7.49 -47.24 6.69
C VAL A 814 8.20 -48.59 6.88
N PRO A 815 8.32 -49.13 8.10
CA PRO A 815 8.91 -50.44 8.32
C PRO A 815 8.14 -51.52 7.53
N LYS A 816 8.87 -52.40 6.83
CA LYS A 816 8.27 -53.57 6.17
C LYS A 816 7.49 -54.39 7.20
N CYS A 817 6.16 -54.39 7.12
CA CYS A 817 5.33 -55.42 7.72
C CYS A 817 5.57 -56.75 6.97
N GLN A 818 6.61 -57.47 7.39
CA GLN A 818 6.59 -58.93 7.30
C GLN A 818 5.97 -59.47 8.58
N SER A 819 5.24 -60.58 8.40
CA SER A 819 4.60 -61.46 9.39
C SER A 819 3.20 -61.06 9.87
N VAL A 820 2.19 -61.67 9.26
CA VAL A 820 1.09 -62.27 10.01
C VAL A 820 0.75 -63.63 9.38
N ILE A 821 0.84 -64.68 10.21
CA ILE A 821 0.28 -66.05 10.10
C ILE A 821 1.03 -67.11 9.26
N ALA A 822 2.03 -67.75 9.88
CA ALA A 822 2.07 -69.20 10.18
C ALA A 822 3.20 -69.47 11.18
#